data_AF-A0A4Q4TMD8-F1
#
_entry.id   AF-A0A4Q4TMD8-F1
#
_cell.length_a   1.000
_cell.length_b   1.000
_cell.length_c   1.000
_cell.angle_alpha   90.00
_cell.angle_beta   90.00
_cell.angle_gamma   90.00
#
_symmetry.space_group_name_H-M   'P 1'
#
loop_
_entity.id
_entity.type
_entity.pdbx_description
1 polymer ?
#
loop_
_entity_poly.entity_id
_entity_poly.type
_entity_poly.pdbx_seq_one_letter_code
_entity_poly.pdbx_strand_id
1 'polypeptide(L)'
;MRWFVSALLLLQAVAFATAAEQHVLGADEADKASTAPATAVETDIVEGAQNGWTPYQSGWEQFNDAMAELRKVKAPLHRRTKKQSGIFGLIFQYAMKALPSLRVSTPIEEHATTVISGHLLEGVKLLQRSANQNNTDAIYLLAQLNFFGNYSHPRDFSAAFQHYKRLADFNGNSSAQYMVGLMYATGIGDAVERDQAKALLYHTFAANAGHTRSEMTVAARHQMGIGVPKSCEVASKYYKRVADKAMAWYRSGPPGGMTLSPEAYRISDEFGGVYGEGASVISSGINALKAGPHSDANAAIDDVLEYLDLMSQKGDFKASYNLGRIYYEGQRGLERNVDMARRYFLTVTTKYWRSKDGRTVDQPKPGLDKYASKAAGYIGRMWLRGEGVKQDFKNAQRWFERGIKHGDAQSQWGMGIMNLQGLGVTKNVVAAAQYFKAAADQDFNAAHVALGALHLDQGTPEDVKVANHYFEAAARWGNFEAQYYLAEMTHHGVGRDKTCNLAMAYYKNVAERAEPLVSSWTEANQAYDDGDHELALLDYVMAAEQGYEKAQNNVAYILDPTQSALPLPHWLKRQTPKSSLLQNPALALIYWTRSAIQANIDSLVKMGDYYLAGIGTDRAVDKAVQCYTGASEYFQSAQALFNLGWMHENGIGLTQDFHLAKRYYDQALETNEEAYLPVTLSLLKLRARSAWNTFTHGRINSIQDEPSKKKDWSLGEWIANFLQEDAYYYEDEDGAYDEYYGDDGITGSDGQPLGEDIGDEGVLESLVILGLAAAIVFLMYYRAQRQQAHRQAQEDAARQQQQQQQNAGAAVAMPPTNQNQNNQNNQNQNQQAQQAPPGGAGGFFPEGPGAPDFARWAAPGGVGH
;
A
#
# COMPACT_ATOMS: atom_id res chain seq x y z
N MET A 1 38.94 16.65 13.74
CA MET A 1 39.08 16.87 12.28
C MET A 1 39.93 15.81 11.57
N ARG A 2 41.26 15.72 11.75
CA ARG A 2 42.10 14.77 10.97
C ARG A 2 41.60 13.30 11.00
N TRP A 3 41.28 12.77 12.18
CA TRP A 3 40.71 11.42 12.34
C TRP A 3 39.41 11.18 11.55
N PHE A 4 38.57 12.19 11.40
CA PHE A 4 37.32 12.09 10.62
C PHE A 4 37.60 11.98 9.12
N VAL A 5 38.61 12.71 8.63
CA VAL A 5 39.06 12.64 7.23
C VAL A 5 39.74 11.29 6.95
N SER A 6 40.54 10.79 7.89
CA SER A 6 41.15 9.45 7.79
C SER A 6 40.11 8.33 7.75
N ALA A 7 39.05 8.41 8.57
CA ALA A 7 37.94 7.46 8.53
C ALA A 7 37.16 7.52 7.20
N LEU A 8 36.91 8.73 6.67
CA LEU A 8 36.25 8.91 5.38
C LEU A 8 37.07 8.30 4.21
N LEU A 9 38.40 8.48 4.24
CA LEU A 9 39.30 7.93 3.24
C LEU A 9 39.43 6.40 3.33
N LEU A 10 39.37 5.82 4.54
CA LEU A 10 39.30 4.37 4.74
C LEU A 10 37.99 3.79 4.20
N LEU A 11 36.84 4.45 4.45
CA LEU A 11 35.55 4.07 3.87
C LEU A 11 35.55 4.15 2.34
N GLN A 12 36.19 5.17 1.75
CA GLN A 12 36.37 5.26 0.29
C GLN A 12 37.28 4.15 -0.26
N ALA A 13 38.36 3.80 0.44
CA ALA A 13 39.27 2.73 0.02
C ALA A 13 38.58 1.35 0.04
N VAL A 14 37.78 1.06 1.07
CA VAL A 14 36.98 -0.17 1.15
C VAL A 14 35.95 -0.23 0.01
N ALA A 15 35.23 0.87 -0.26
CA ALA A 15 34.26 0.93 -1.34
C ALA A 15 34.87 0.73 -2.75
N PHE A 16 36.11 1.18 -2.98
CA PHE A 16 36.84 0.91 -4.22
C PHE A 16 37.35 -0.53 -4.31
N ALA A 17 37.75 -1.16 -3.20
CA ALA A 17 38.18 -2.55 -3.19
C ALA A 17 37.03 -3.52 -3.54
N THR A 18 35.85 -3.33 -2.93
CA THR A 18 34.66 -4.16 -3.22
C THR A 18 34.13 -4.01 -4.65
N ALA A 19 34.34 -2.86 -5.27
CA ALA A 19 33.97 -2.63 -6.67
C ALA A 19 34.93 -3.31 -7.68
N ALA A 20 36.17 -3.60 -7.26
CA ALA A 20 37.17 -4.25 -8.12
C ALA A 20 37.00 -5.78 -8.20
N GLU A 21 36.54 -6.42 -7.11
CA GLU A 21 36.30 -7.88 -7.08
C GLU A 21 35.04 -8.32 -7.86
N GLN A 22 34.11 -7.41 -8.17
CA GLN A 22 32.89 -7.73 -8.93
C GLN A 22 33.11 -7.92 -10.45
N HIS A 23 34.34 -7.77 -10.96
CA HIS A 23 34.61 -7.81 -12.40
C HIS A 23 35.07 -9.18 -12.95
N VAL A 24 35.16 -10.21 -12.09
CA VAL A 24 35.48 -11.59 -12.48
C VAL A 24 34.61 -12.58 -11.69
N LEU A 25 33.82 -13.38 -12.43
CA LEU A 25 33.02 -14.58 -12.08
C LEU A 25 31.53 -14.41 -12.41
N GLY A 26 31.03 -15.21 -13.35
CA GLY A 26 29.58 -15.37 -13.61
C GLY A 26 29.02 -14.74 -14.89
N ALA A 27 29.75 -14.78 -16.01
CA ALA A 27 29.24 -14.35 -17.32
C ALA A 27 29.68 -15.28 -18.46
N ASP A 28 29.32 -16.56 -18.36
CA ASP A 28 29.25 -17.52 -19.48
C ASP A 28 28.17 -18.57 -19.16
N GLU A 29 27.50 -19.11 -20.17
CA GLU A 29 26.40 -20.11 -20.10
C GLU A 29 25.05 -19.67 -19.48
N ALA A 30 24.43 -18.61 -20.02
CA ALA A 30 22.98 -18.41 -19.93
C ALA A 30 22.32 -17.96 -21.26
N ASP A 31 23.00 -18.09 -22.39
CA ASP A 31 22.46 -17.77 -23.71
C ASP A 31 21.75 -18.99 -24.35
N LYS A 32 20.53 -18.74 -24.87
CA LYS A 32 19.58 -19.66 -25.55
C LYS A 32 18.53 -20.37 -24.67
N ALA A 33 17.68 -19.61 -23.98
CA ALA A 33 16.25 -19.95 -23.82
C ALA A 33 15.40 -18.80 -23.25
N SER A 34 15.22 -17.70 -24.00
CA SER A 34 14.11 -16.77 -23.75
C SER A 34 13.35 -16.49 -25.04
N THR A 35 12.30 -17.28 -25.28
CA THR A 35 11.23 -16.88 -26.21
C THR A 35 10.58 -15.63 -25.63
N ALA A 36 10.66 -14.52 -26.36
CA ALA A 36 10.07 -13.26 -25.94
C ALA A 36 8.56 -13.45 -25.62
N PRO A 37 8.07 -12.97 -24.47
CA PRO A 37 6.64 -12.81 -24.28
C PRO A 37 6.16 -11.73 -25.25
N ALA A 38 5.32 -12.13 -26.21
CA ALA A 38 4.58 -11.18 -27.03
C ALA A 38 3.44 -10.60 -26.17
N THR A 39 3.76 -9.58 -25.37
CA THR A 39 2.79 -8.77 -24.62
C THR A 39 2.88 -7.32 -25.08
N ALA A 40 2.58 -7.11 -26.37
CA ALA A 40 1.87 -5.90 -26.71
C ALA A 40 0.45 -6.10 -26.15
N VAL A 41 0.01 -5.21 -25.26
CA VAL A 41 -1.41 -5.15 -24.88
C VAL A 41 -2.19 -4.85 -26.15
N GLU A 42 -2.92 -5.84 -26.65
CA GLU A 42 -3.74 -5.73 -27.84
C GLU A 42 -4.97 -4.90 -27.49
N THR A 43 -4.82 -3.57 -27.49
CA THR A 43 -5.82 -2.63 -27.00
C THR A 43 -7.04 -2.59 -27.92
N ASP A 44 -8.06 -3.41 -27.64
CA ASP A 44 -9.40 -3.41 -28.26
C ASP A 44 -9.37 -2.97 -29.75
N ILE A 45 -8.47 -3.57 -30.54
CA ILE A 45 -8.61 -3.54 -32.00
C ILE A 45 -9.84 -4.39 -32.23
N VAL A 46 -10.88 -3.79 -32.81
CA VAL A 46 -12.15 -4.47 -33.05
C VAL A 46 -11.87 -5.71 -33.90
N GLU A 47 -11.84 -6.89 -33.27
CA GLU A 47 -11.97 -8.19 -33.93
C GLU A 47 -13.40 -8.27 -34.48
N GLY A 48 -13.63 -7.53 -35.56
CA GLY A 48 -14.77 -7.72 -36.42
C GLY A 48 -14.75 -9.16 -36.87
N ALA A 49 -15.83 -9.88 -36.58
CA ALA A 49 -15.96 -11.31 -36.79
C ALA A 49 -15.34 -11.74 -38.13
N GLN A 50 -14.54 -12.82 -38.12
CA GLN A 50 -13.92 -13.39 -39.32
C GLN A 50 -14.98 -13.74 -40.38
N ASN A 51 -15.28 -12.80 -41.28
CA ASN A 51 -16.06 -12.98 -42.49
C ASN A 51 -15.99 -11.70 -43.36
N GLY A 52 -15.29 -11.81 -44.49
CA GLY A 52 -15.31 -10.80 -45.55
C GLY A 52 -14.08 -9.90 -45.59
N TRP A 53 -13.61 -9.64 -46.82
CA TRP A 53 -12.53 -8.70 -47.11
C TRP A 53 -12.81 -7.31 -46.52
N THR A 54 -11.93 -6.82 -45.67
CA THR A 54 -11.89 -5.39 -45.36
C THR A 54 -11.37 -4.62 -46.59
N PRO A 55 -12.03 -3.53 -47.02
CA PRO A 55 -11.45 -2.66 -48.03
C PRO A 55 -10.14 -2.07 -47.48
N TYR A 56 -9.06 -2.17 -48.26
CA TYR A 56 -7.81 -1.49 -47.93
C TYR A 56 -8.08 0.00 -47.70
N GLN A 57 -7.87 0.47 -46.47
CA GLN A 57 -8.02 1.89 -46.15
C GLN A 57 -7.05 2.73 -46.99
N SER A 58 -7.44 3.95 -47.31
CA SER A 58 -6.52 4.93 -47.90
C SER A 58 -5.28 5.08 -47.00
N GLY A 59 -4.09 5.12 -47.60
CA GLY A 59 -2.82 5.16 -46.88
C GLY A 59 -2.35 3.83 -46.24
N TRP A 60 -3.02 2.69 -46.46
CA TRP A 60 -2.64 1.41 -45.83
C TRP A 60 -1.20 0.96 -46.14
N GLU A 61 -0.74 1.10 -47.39
CA GLU A 61 0.64 0.75 -47.78
C GLU A 61 1.66 1.50 -46.92
N GLN A 62 1.48 2.82 -46.79
CA GLN A 62 2.35 3.69 -45.99
C GLN A 62 2.27 3.38 -44.48
N PHE A 63 1.11 2.91 -43.98
CA PHE A 63 0.99 2.44 -42.60
C PHE A 63 1.77 1.14 -42.38
N ASN A 64 1.67 0.19 -43.31
CA ASN A 64 2.37 -1.10 -43.22
C ASN A 64 3.90 -0.92 -43.34
N ASP A 65 4.36 -0.03 -44.24
CA ASP A 65 5.76 0.39 -44.33
C ASP A 65 6.23 1.07 -43.03
N ALA A 66 5.42 1.95 -42.46
CA ALA A 66 5.73 2.60 -41.17
C ALA A 66 5.87 1.57 -40.04
N MET A 67 4.97 0.59 -39.96
CA MET A 67 5.06 -0.51 -38.99
C MET A 67 6.30 -1.38 -39.22
N ALA A 68 6.73 -1.57 -40.46
CA ALA A 68 7.97 -2.27 -40.78
C ALA A 68 9.21 -1.50 -40.30
N GLU A 69 9.23 -0.15 -40.39
CA GLU A 69 10.31 0.66 -39.81
C GLU A 69 10.26 0.70 -38.27
N LEU A 70 9.08 0.87 -37.66
CA LEU A 70 8.93 0.88 -36.20
C LEU A 70 9.36 -0.44 -35.56
N ARG A 71 9.12 -1.59 -36.21
CA ARG A 71 9.61 -2.90 -35.77
C ARG A 71 11.15 -3.03 -35.78
N LYS A 72 11.88 -2.19 -36.53
CA LYS A 72 13.35 -2.14 -36.52
C LYS A 72 13.90 -1.29 -35.38
N VAL A 73 13.07 -0.42 -34.78
CA VAL A 73 13.46 0.37 -33.61
C VAL A 73 13.59 -0.58 -32.44
N LYS A 74 14.82 -0.76 -31.95
CA LYS A 74 15.05 -1.48 -30.70
C LYS A 74 14.32 -0.73 -29.60
N ALA A 75 13.37 -1.39 -28.93
CA ALA A 75 12.83 -0.88 -27.68
C ALA A 75 14.01 -0.60 -26.72
N PRO A 76 13.93 0.44 -25.87
CA PRO A 76 14.93 0.62 -24.82
C PRO A 76 15.02 -0.69 -24.02
N LEU A 77 16.24 -1.18 -23.84
CA LEU A 77 16.48 -2.35 -22.99
C LEU A 77 16.07 -1.95 -21.57
N HIS A 78 14.90 -2.44 -21.13
CA HIS A 78 14.39 -2.20 -19.78
C HIS A 78 15.36 -2.90 -18.84
N ARG A 79 16.25 -2.10 -18.27
CA ARG A 79 17.39 -2.60 -17.53
C ARG A 79 16.88 -2.86 -16.14
N ARG A 80 16.28 -4.03 -15.92
CA ARG A 80 15.85 -4.51 -14.60
C ARG A 80 16.99 -4.30 -13.62
N THR A 81 16.95 -3.17 -12.91
CA THR A 81 17.79 -2.93 -11.76
C THR A 81 17.20 -3.83 -10.71
N LYS A 82 17.75 -5.05 -10.62
CA LYS A 82 17.46 -5.96 -9.51
C LYS A 82 17.71 -5.13 -8.25
N LYS A 83 16.63 -4.70 -7.57
CA LYS A 83 16.72 -3.92 -6.33
C LYS A 83 17.66 -4.76 -5.45
N GLN A 84 18.77 -4.18 -5.00
CA GLN A 84 19.68 -4.88 -4.11
C GLN A 84 19.03 -4.90 -2.72
N SER A 85 18.06 -5.80 -2.58
CA SER A 85 17.46 -6.30 -1.35
C SER A 85 18.51 -7.12 -0.61
N GLY A 86 18.51 -7.00 0.71
CA GLY A 86 19.54 -7.52 1.59
C GLY A 86 20.20 -6.41 2.42
N ILE A 87 20.68 -6.78 3.62
CA ILE A 87 21.13 -5.84 4.66
C ILE A 87 22.21 -4.87 4.13
N PHE A 88 23.15 -5.34 3.33
CA PHE A 88 24.18 -4.49 2.70
C PHE A 88 23.60 -3.52 1.67
N GLY A 89 22.59 -3.92 0.89
CA GLY A 89 21.91 -3.04 -0.06
C GLY A 89 21.05 -1.99 0.64
N LEU A 90 20.39 -2.34 1.75
CA LEU A 90 19.64 -1.42 2.60
C LEU A 90 20.59 -0.40 3.26
N ILE A 91 21.67 -0.87 3.91
CA ILE A 91 22.72 -0.01 4.48
C ILE A 91 23.35 0.87 3.40
N PHE A 92 23.62 0.33 2.21
CA PHE A 92 24.16 1.10 1.09
C PHE A 92 23.17 2.15 0.57
N GLN A 93 21.87 1.86 0.49
CA GLN A 93 20.85 2.84 0.15
C GLN A 93 20.74 3.95 1.21
N TYR A 94 20.69 3.60 2.49
CA TYR A 94 20.66 4.59 3.56
C TYR A 94 21.95 5.42 3.62
N ALA A 95 23.13 4.79 3.43
CA ALA A 95 24.41 5.47 3.34
C ALA A 95 24.51 6.37 2.11
N MET A 96 24.02 5.94 0.94
CA MET A 96 23.97 6.76 -0.29
C MET A 96 22.96 7.91 -0.20
N LYS A 97 21.85 7.73 0.53
CA LYS A 97 20.90 8.82 0.86
C LYS A 97 21.49 9.80 1.90
N ALA A 98 22.34 9.32 2.81
CA ALA A 98 23.03 10.14 3.82
C ALA A 98 24.30 10.85 3.31
N LEU A 99 24.96 10.31 2.28
CA LEU A 99 26.13 10.89 1.64
C LEU A 99 25.70 12.02 0.67
N PRO A 100 26.11 13.29 0.89
CA PRO A 100 25.89 14.33 -0.10
C PRO A 100 26.65 13.96 -1.38
N SER A 101 25.92 13.85 -2.51
CA SER A 101 26.49 13.29 -3.75
C SER A 101 27.52 14.24 -4.37
N LEU A 102 28.79 14.10 -3.97
CA LEU A 102 29.94 14.81 -4.56
C LEU A 102 30.28 14.22 -5.94
N ARG A 103 29.46 14.53 -6.95
CA ARG A 103 29.83 14.41 -8.35
C ARG A 103 29.97 15.80 -8.96
N VAL A 104 31.14 16.07 -9.52
CA VAL A 104 31.40 17.25 -10.35
C VAL A 104 30.39 17.27 -11.50
N SER A 105 29.71 18.40 -11.66
CA SER A 105 28.75 18.61 -12.72
C SER A 105 29.44 18.66 -14.09
N THR A 106 29.16 17.69 -14.96
CA THR A 106 28.91 18.04 -16.35
C THR A 106 27.63 18.89 -16.37
N PRO A 107 27.57 20.00 -17.13
CA PRO A 107 26.32 20.72 -17.28
C PRO A 107 25.26 19.76 -17.84
N ILE A 108 24.09 19.74 -17.20
CA ILE A 108 22.93 19.05 -17.74
C ILE A 108 22.46 19.93 -18.90
N GLU A 109 22.44 19.38 -20.11
CA GLU A 109 21.86 20.09 -21.25
C GLU A 109 20.39 20.38 -20.95
N GLU A 110 20.01 21.66 -20.94
CA GLU A 110 18.61 22.07 -20.96
C GLU A 110 17.95 21.43 -22.17
N HIS A 111 16.96 20.56 -21.92
CA HIS A 111 16.14 19.87 -22.92
C HIS A 111 16.82 19.72 -24.29
N ALA A 112 17.81 18.83 -24.36
CA ALA A 112 18.20 18.24 -25.63
C ALA A 112 16.93 17.63 -26.24
N THR A 113 16.30 18.38 -27.15
CA THR A 113 15.11 17.95 -27.89
C THR A 113 15.49 16.62 -28.51
N THR A 114 14.82 15.53 -28.10
CA THR A 114 15.24 14.19 -28.47
C THR A 114 15.15 14.07 -29.98
N VAL A 115 16.31 14.22 -30.65
CA VAL A 115 16.36 14.34 -32.11
C VAL A 115 15.98 12.98 -32.66
N ILE A 116 14.70 12.87 -33.05
CA ILE A 116 14.12 11.66 -33.62
C ILE A 116 14.98 11.30 -34.84
N SER A 117 15.69 10.18 -34.76
CA SER A 117 16.73 9.82 -35.71
C SER A 117 16.63 8.35 -36.14
N GLY A 118 17.11 8.06 -37.34
CA GLY A 118 16.99 6.72 -37.95
C GLY A 118 15.53 6.30 -38.21
N HIS A 119 15.28 4.99 -38.07
CA HIS A 119 14.01 4.34 -38.43
C HIS A 119 12.76 4.95 -37.77
N LEU A 120 12.88 5.49 -36.55
CA LEU A 120 11.75 6.12 -35.87
C LEU A 120 11.24 7.37 -36.62
N LEU A 121 12.15 8.21 -37.12
CA LEU A 121 11.77 9.41 -37.88
C LEU A 121 11.11 9.05 -39.21
N GLU A 122 11.58 7.99 -39.87
CA GLU A 122 11.02 7.50 -41.12
C GLU A 122 9.63 6.88 -40.91
N GLY A 123 9.48 6.03 -39.88
CA GLY A 123 8.19 5.48 -39.46
C GLY A 123 7.17 6.58 -39.13
N VAL A 124 7.53 7.57 -38.31
CA VAL A 124 6.63 8.71 -37.98
C VAL A 124 6.25 9.52 -39.22
N LYS A 125 7.18 9.77 -40.15
CA LYS A 125 6.87 10.46 -41.43
C LYS A 125 5.90 9.65 -42.31
N LEU A 126 6.06 8.33 -42.36
CA LEU A 126 5.18 7.44 -43.12
C LEU A 126 3.77 7.39 -42.47
N LEU A 127 3.69 7.28 -41.13
CA LEU A 127 2.44 7.41 -40.40
C LEU A 127 1.75 8.76 -40.67
N GLN A 128 2.50 9.87 -40.66
CA GLN A 128 1.92 11.20 -40.91
C GLN A 128 1.35 11.32 -42.33
N ARG A 129 2.01 10.72 -43.34
CA ARG A 129 1.47 10.64 -44.71
C ARG A 129 0.21 9.78 -44.78
N SER A 130 0.18 8.65 -44.07
CA SER A 130 -1.00 7.77 -44.00
C SER A 130 -2.18 8.45 -43.28
N ALA A 131 -1.92 9.13 -42.16
CA ALA A 131 -2.91 9.91 -41.41
C ALA A 131 -3.46 11.11 -42.20
N ASN A 132 -2.66 11.71 -43.10
CA ASN A 132 -3.13 12.72 -44.05
C ASN A 132 -4.10 12.14 -45.10
N GLN A 133 -4.04 10.83 -45.35
CA GLN A 133 -5.02 10.09 -46.18
C GLN A 133 -6.23 9.57 -45.37
N ASN A 134 -6.45 10.08 -44.15
CA ASN A 134 -7.52 9.66 -43.22
C ASN A 134 -7.48 8.18 -42.81
N ASN A 135 -6.31 7.53 -42.85
CA ASN A 135 -6.15 6.20 -42.27
C ASN A 135 -6.41 6.25 -40.75
N THR A 136 -7.33 5.42 -40.24
CA THR A 136 -7.75 5.49 -38.83
C THR A 136 -6.64 5.06 -37.88
N ASP A 137 -5.90 4.03 -38.29
CA ASP A 137 -4.95 3.33 -37.45
C ASP A 137 -3.65 4.14 -37.36
N ALA A 138 -3.27 4.80 -38.46
CA ALA A 138 -2.18 5.77 -38.47
C ALA A 138 -2.48 7.00 -37.59
N ILE A 139 -3.71 7.54 -37.62
CA ILE A 139 -4.10 8.66 -36.73
C ILE A 139 -4.04 8.22 -35.26
N TYR A 140 -4.55 7.02 -34.94
CA TYR A 140 -4.54 6.49 -33.57
C TYR A 140 -3.10 6.25 -33.06
N LEU A 141 -2.25 5.61 -33.88
CA LEU A 141 -0.87 5.31 -33.50
C LEU A 141 -0.02 6.58 -33.34
N LEU A 142 -0.22 7.61 -34.18
CA LEU A 142 0.38 8.92 -33.97
C LEU A 142 -0.08 9.56 -32.65
N ALA A 143 -1.36 9.44 -32.29
CA ALA A 143 -1.87 9.94 -31.03
C ALA A 143 -1.23 9.21 -29.83
N GLN A 144 -1.06 7.88 -29.91
CA GLN A 144 -0.37 7.09 -28.88
C GLN A 144 1.12 7.46 -28.76
N LEU A 145 1.84 7.61 -29.88
CA LEU A 145 3.26 8.01 -29.87
C LEU A 145 3.46 9.37 -29.21
N ASN A 146 2.60 10.35 -29.53
CA ASN A 146 2.62 11.68 -28.92
C ASN A 146 2.17 11.68 -27.43
N PHE A 147 1.30 10.76 -27.01
CA PHE A 147 0.81 10.70 -25.63
C PHE A 147 1.79 9.99 -24.68
N PHE A 148 2.18 8.75 -25.01
CA PHE A 148 3.01 7.91 -24.13
C PHE A 148 4.53 8.15 -24.32
N GLY A 149 4.95 8.59 -25.51
CA GLY A 149 6.37 8.73 -25.86
C GLY A 149 7.06 7.41 -26.21
N ASN A 150 6.28 6.41 -26.65
CA ASN A 150 6.80 5.08 -27.02
C ASN A 150 7.95 5.18 -28.04
N TYR A 151 8.90 4.26 -27.94
CA TYR A 151 10.16 4.26 -28.72
C TYR A 151 11.05 5.50 -28.50
N SER A 152 10.93 6.17 -27.35
CA SER A 152 11.60 7.45 -27.05
C SER A 152 11.15 8.61 -27.95
N HIS A 153 9.92 8.55 -28.45
CA HIS A 153 9.27 9.67 -29.13
C HIS A 153 9.00 10.81 -28.11
N PRO A 154 9.21 12.09 -28.45
CA PRO A 154 8.87 13.19 -27.56
C PRO A 154 7.36 13.22 -27.27
N ARG A 155 6.99 13.52 -26.02
CA ARG A 155 5.58 13.64 -25.61
C ARG A 155 5.03 15.02 -26.03
N ASP A 156 3.96 15.04 -26.79
CA ASP A 156 3.19 16.23 -27.18
C ASP A 156 1.70 15.97 -26.97
N PHE A 157 1.22 16.34 -25.78
CA PHE A 157 -0.18 16.16 -25.41
C PHE A 157 -1.13 17.00 -26.29
N SER A 158 -0.68 18.13 -26.85
CA SER A 158 -1.50 18.96 -27.74
C SER A 158 -1.72 18.29 -29.09
N ALA A 159 -0.65 17.74 -29.69
CA ALA A 159 -0.76 16.94 -30.91
C ALA A 159 -1.57 15.66 -30.68
N ALA A 160 -1.34 14.95 -29.56
CA ALA A 160 -2.09 13.76 -29.19
C ALA A 160 -3.60 14.05 -29.09
N PHE A 161 -3.99 15.12 -28.39
CA PHE A 161 -5.38 15.55 -28.26
C PHE A 161 -6.03 15.84 -29.62
N GLN A 162 -5.34 16.55 -30.52
CA GLN A 162 -5.84 16.84 -31.87
C GLN A 162 -6.06 15.56 -32.68
N HIS A 163 -5.14 14.60 -32.62
CA HIS A 163 -5.28 13.33 -33.32
C HIS A 163 -6.41 12.44 -32.75
N TYR A 164 -6.49 12.28 -31.42
CA TYR A 164 -7.59 11.54 -30.80
C TYR A 164 -8.95 12.19 -31.08
N LYS A 165 -9.04 13.52 -30.97
CA LYS A 165 -10.28 14.26 -31.25
C LYS A 165 -10.69 14.13 -32.72
N ARG A 166 -9.77 14.29 -33.67
CA ARG A 166 -10.04 14.07 -35.11
C ARG A 166 -10.58 12.67 -35.39
N LEU A 167 -10.03 11.65 -34.73
CA LEU A 167 -10.48 10.26 -34.89
C LEU A 167 -11.84 10.00 -34.23
N ALA A 168 -12.09 10.57 -33.05
CA ALA A 168 -13.37 10.51 -32.36
C ALA A 168 -14.49 11.21 -33.13
N ASP A 169 -14.21 12.40 -33.71
CA ASP A 169 -15.18 13.19 -34.47
C ASP A 169 -15.46 12.59 -35.87
N PHE A 170 -14.47 11.91 -36.49
CA PHE A 170 -14.61 11.33 -37.84
C PHE A 170 -15.22 9.91 -37.85
N ASN A 171 -14.75 9.01 -36.99
CA ASN A 171 -15.13 7.58 -37.00
C ASN A 171 -15.95 7.17 -35.76
N GLY A 172 -16.03 8.02 -34.72
CA GLY A 172 -16.63 7.61 -33.45
C GLY A 172 -15.85 6.49 -32.74
N ASN A 173 -14.55 6.34 -33.03
CA ASN A 173 -13.72 5.29 -32.45
C ASN A 173 -13.71 5.39 -30.92
N SER A 174 -14.06 4.29 -30.25
CA SER A 174 -14.35 4.26 -28.81
C SER A 174 -13.09 4.43 -27.94
N SER A 175 -11.95 3.92 -28.39
CA SER A 175 -10.64 4.12 -27.73
C SER A 175 -10.15 5.57 -27.86
N ALA A 176 -10.37 6.22 -29.01
CA ALA A 176 -10.10 7.64 -29.18
C ALA A 176 -11.04 8.52 -28.32
N GLN A 177 -12.33 8.18 -28.25
CA GLN A 177 -13.29 8.83 -27.35
C GLN A 177 -12.89 8.67 -25.87
N TYR A 178 -12.41 7.49 -25.45
CA TYR A 178 -11.86 7.29 -24.10
C TYR A 178 -10.70 8.24 -23.81
N MET A 179 -9.72 8.35 -24.71
CA MET A 179 -8.57 9.24 -24.52
C MET A 179 -8.99 10.72 -24.51
N VAL A 180 -9.91 11.15 -25.36
CA VAL A 180 -10.47 12.52 -25.32
C VAL A 180 -11.19 12.77 -24.00
N GLY A 181 -11.97 11.81 -23.49
CA GLY A 181 -12.62 11.87 -22.18
C GLY A 181 -11.61 12.01 -21.04
N LEU A 182 -10.55 11.20 -21.06
CA LEU A 182 -9.44 11.21 -20.09
C LEU A 182 -8.75 12.58 -20.05
N MET A 183 -8.46 13.17 -21.22
CA MET A 183 -7.78 14.46 -21.30
C MET A 183 -8.67 15.60 -20.77
N TYR A 184 -9.98 15.61 -21.10
CA TYR A 184 -10.93 16.54 -20.48
C TYR A 184 -11.11 16.31 -18.97
N ALA A 185 -11.01 15.07 -18.49
CA ALA A 185 -11.17 14.72 -17.07
C ALA A 185 -10.03 15.28 -16.19
N THR A 186 -8.83 15.32 -16.74
CA THR A 186 -7.57 15.55 -16.02
C THR A 186 -6.96 16.91 -16.29
N GLY A 187 -7.09 17.41 -17.53
CA GLY A 187 -6.34 18.57 -18.03
C GLY A 187 -4.86 18.24 -18.30
N ILE A 188 -4.54 16.99 -18.61
CA ILE A 188 -3.15 16.50 -18.61
C ILE A 188 -2.27 17.19 -19.67
N GLY A 189 -1.07 17.59 -19.26
CA GLY A 189 -0.09 18.26 -20.11
C GLY A 189 -0.52 19.65 -20.63
N ASP A 190 -1.46 20.30 -19.95
CA ASP A 190 -2.07 21.60 -20.33
C ASP A 190 -2.64 21.66 -21.76
N ALA A 191 -2.85 20.50 -22.39
CA ALA A 191 -3.34 20.38 -23.77
C ALA A 191 -4.82 20.77 -23.92
N VAL A 192 -5.59 20.71 -22.83
CA VAL A 192 -6.99 21.10 -22.79
C VAL A 192 -7.41 21.50 -21.38
N GLU A 193 -8.29 22.49 -21.26
CA GLU A 193 -8.90 22.85 -19.98
C GLU A 193 -9.78 21.71 -19.45
N ARG A 194 -9.73 21.49 -18.13
CA ARG A 194 -10.44 20.41 -17.45
C ARG A 194 -11.95 20.66 -17.43
N ASP A 195 -12.71 19.78 -18.09
CA ASP A 195 -14.16 19.86 -18.22
C ASP A 195 -14.79 18.49 -17.90
N GLN A 196 -15.40 18.37 -16.71
CA GLN A 196 -16.00 17.12 -16.26
C GLN A 196 -17.27 16.72 -17.04
N ALA A 197 -17.97 17.68 -17.66
CA ALA A 197 -19.16 17.41 -18.45
C ALA A 197 -18.78 16.84 -19.82
N LYS A 198 -17.77 17.42 -20.49
CA LYS A 198 -17.20 16.83 -21.72
C LYS A 198 -16.54 15.48 -21.44
N ALA A 199 -15.79 15.36 -20.34
CA ALA A 199 -15.19 14.09 -19.94
C ALA A 199 -16.23 12.98 -19.83
N LEU A 200 -17.30 13.22 -19.06
CA LEU A 200 -18.43 12.30 -18.96
C LEU A 200 -19.03 11.97 -20.33
N LEU A 201 -19.31 12.98 -21.15
CA LEU A 201 -19.94 12.79 -22.46
C LEU A 201 -19.13 11.82 -23.34
N TYR A 202 -17.83 12.07 -23.51
CA TYR A 202 -16.96 11.21 -24.30
C TYR A 202 -16.79 9.80 -23.70
N HIS A 203 -16.67 9.68 -22.37
CA HIS A 203 -16.67 8.36 -21.73
C HIS A 203 -18.00 7.61 -21.91
N THR A 204 -19.15 8.29 -21.88
CA THR A 204 -20.45 7.63 -22.10
C THR A 204 -20.65 7.18 -23.55
N PHE A 205 -20.15 7.92 -24.55
CA PHE A 205 -20.13 7.43 -25.93
C PHE A 205 -19.24 6.19 -26.08
N ALA A 206 -18.02 6.24 -25.57
CA ALA A 206 -17.10 5.11 -25.60
C ALA A 206 -17.66 3.88 -24.86
N ALA A 207 -18.30 4.07 -23.70
CA ALA A 207 -18.95 3.02 -22.92
C ALA A 207 -20.18 2.43 -23.63
N ASN A 208 -20.94 3.24 -24.36
CA ASN A 208 -22.06 2.75 -25.17
C ASN A 208 -21.59 2.01 -26.43
N ALA A 209 -20.43 2.37 -26.97
CA ALA A 209 -19.72 1.61 -28.00
C ALA A 209 -18.99 0.36 -27.47
N GLY A 210 -19.05 0.09 -26.16
CA GLY A 210 -18.51 -1.11 -25.53
C GLY A 210 -17.03 -1.05 -25.15
N HIS A 211 -16.40 0.12 -25.06
CA HIS A 211 -15.01 0.25 -24.61
C HIS A 211 -14.88 -0.01 -23.10
N THR A 212 -14.20 -1.09 -22.72
CA THR A 212 -14.21 -1.66 -21.36
C THR A 212 -13.74 -0.67 -20.29
N ARG A 213 -12.64 0.06 -20.54
CA ARG A 213 -12.13 1.07 -19.60
C ARG A 213 -13.12 2.22 -19.38
N SER A 214 -13.85 2.61 -20.43
CA SER A 214 -14.85 3.68 -20.35
C SER A 214 -16.10 3.24 -19.60
N GLU A 215 -16.55 1.99 -19.77
CA GLU A 215 -17.64 1.44 -18.96
C GLU A 215 -17.29 1.50 -17.48
N MET A 216 -16.07 1.12 -17.11
CA MET A 216 -15.60 1.21 -15.72
C MET A 216 -15.51 2.67 -15.22
N THR A 217 -14.95 3.60 -15.99
CA THR A 217 -14.91 5.03 -15.65
C THR A 217 -16.29 5.64 -15.47
N VAL A 218 -17.27 5.32 -16.33
CA VAL A 218 -18.66 5.81 -16.18
C VAL A 218 -19.30 5.23 -14.92
N ALA A 219 -19.04 3.95 -14.62
CA ALA A 219 -19.53 3.31 -13.41
C ALA A 219 -18.98 3.98 -12.14
N ALA A 220 -17.66 4.19 -12.07
CA ALA A 220 -16.99 4.88 -10.95
C ALA A 220 -17.49 6.32 -10.78
N ARG A 221 -17.70 7.06 -11.89
CA ARG A 221 -18.26 8.41 -11.85
C ARG A 221 -19.67 8.43 -11.24
N HIS A 222 -20.55 7.50 -11.61
CA HIS A 222 -21.90 7.39 -11.03
C HIS A 222 -21.93 6.82 -9.60
N GLN A 223 -20.94 6.02 -9.19
CA GLN A 223 -20.79 5.59 -7.80
C GLN A 223 -20.36 6.77 -6.90
N MET A 224 -19.32 7.49 -7.31
CA MET A 224 -18.69 8.54 -6.50
C MET A 224 -19.39 9.91 -6.61
N GLY A 225 -20.14 10.15 -7.69
CA GLY A 225 -20.79 11.44 -7.98
C GLY A 225 -19.88 12.44 -8.69
N ILE A 226 -18.91 11.98 -9.50
CA ILE A 226 -17.89 12.83 -10.12
C ILE A 226 -18.44 13.44 -11.42
N GLY A 227 -18.90 14.70 -11.33
CA GLY A 227 -19.52 15.42 -12.45
C GLY A 227 -20.93 14.92 -12.81
N VAL A 228 -21.52 14.04 -11.99
CA VAL A 228 -22.85 13.43 -12.16
C VAL A 228 -23.53 13.24 -10.82
N PRO A 229 -24.88 13.19 -10.76
CA PRO A 229 -25.57 12.68 -9.58
C PRO A 229 -25.21 11.21 -9.34
N LYS A 230 -25.09 10.84 -8.06
CA LYS A 230 -24.87 9.45 -7.64
C LYS A 230 -26.04 8.58 -8.07
N SER A 231 -25.77 7.47 -8.76
CA SER A 231 -26.79 6.50 -9.18
C SER A 231 -26.22 5.09 -9.15
N CYS A 232 -26.70 4.29 -8.20
CA CYS A 232 -26.28 2.89 -8.07
C CYS A 232 -26.73 2.06 -9.29
N GLU A 233 -27.87 2.36 -9.92
CA GLU A 233 -28.42 1.56 -11.02
C GLU A 233 -27.60 1.73 -12.31
N VAL A 234 -27.17 2.96 -12.59
CA VAL A 234 -26.29 3.24 -13.73
C VAL A 234 -24.90 2.67 -13.46
N ALA A 235 -24.37 2.83 -12.25
CA ALA A 235 -23.10 2.24 -11.86
C ALA A 235 -23.11 0.70 -11.93
N SER A 236 -24.13 0.04 -11.36
CA SER A 236 -24.26 -1.42 -11.41
C SER A 236 -24.43 -1.93 -12.83
N LYS A 237 -25.15 -1.22 -13.70
CA LYS A 237 -25.30 -1.57 -15.12
C LYS A 237 -23.96 -1.60 -15.85
N TYR A 238 -23.11 -0.59 -15.67
CA TYR A 238 -21.81 -0.56 -16.35
C TYR A 238 -20.77 -1.48 -15.69
N TYR A 239 -20.71 -1.54 -14.34
CA TYR A 239 -19.85 -2.51 -13.65
C TYR A 239 -20.22 -3.95 -14.01
N LYS A 240 -21.52 -4.28 -14.15
CA LYS A 240 -21.96 -5.59 -14.64
C LYS A 240 -21.37 -5.91 -16.01
N ARG A 241 -21.43 -5.00 -16.99
CA ARG A 241 -20.86 -5.26 -18.33
C ARG A 241 -19.36 -5.53 -18.30
N VAL A 242 -18.62 -4.80 -17.46
CA VAL A 242 -17.18 -5.04 -17.27
C VAL A 242 -16.97 -6.40 -16.58
N ALA A 243 -17.77 -6.74 -15.57
CA ALA A 243 -17.72 -8.03 -14.88
C ALA A 243 -18.10 -9.22 -15.79
N ASP A 244 -19.09 -9.06 -16.69
CA ASP A 244 -19.49 -10.06 -17.70
C ASP A 244 -18.32 -10.35 -18.65
N LYS A 245 -17.63 -9.31 -19.14
CA LYS A 245 -16.41 -9.43 -19.95
C LYS A 245 -15.25 -10.06 -19.17
N ALA A 246 -15.07 -9.66 -17.92
CA ALA A 246 -14.04 -10.17 -17.02
C ALA A 246 -14.24 -11.67 -16.74
N MET A 247 -15.48 -12.12 -16.54
CA MET A 247 -15.84 -13.54 -16.43
C MET A 247 -15.68 -14.29 -17.75
N ALA A 248 -16.01 -13.67 -18.89
CA ALA A 248 -15.80 -14.27 -20.21
C ALA A 248 -14.30 -14.50 -20.49
N TRP A 249 -13.45 -13.50 -20.19
CA TRP A 249 -12.00 -13.60 -20.27
C TRP A 249 -11.44 -14.64 -19.28
N TYR A 250 -11.92 -14.66 -18.04
CA TYR A 250 -11.52 -15.69 -17.08
C TYR A 250 -11.84 -17.10 -17.60
N ARG A 251 -13.04 -17.31 -18.16
CA ARG A 251 -13.51 -18.60 -18.69
C ARG A 251 -12.91 -18.97 -20.06
N SER A 252 -12.33 -18.04 -20.81
CA SER A 252 -11.61 -18.35 -22.05
C SER A 252 -10.23 -18.99 -21.80
N GLY A 253 -9.76 -18.99 -20.55
CA GLY A 253 -8.52 -19.64 -20.14
C GLY A 253 -8.57 -21.17 -20.17
N PRO A 254 -7.43 -21.83 -19.90
CA PRO A 254 -7.36 -23.28 -19.77
C PRO A 254 -8.22 -23.79 -18.58
N PRO A 255 -8.52 -25.09 -18.49
CA PRO A 255 -9.43 -25.64 -17.47
C PRO A 255 -9.12 -25.15 -16.04
N GLY A 256 -10.14 -24.62 -15.36
CA GLY A 256 -9.98 -23.89 -14.10
C GLY A 256 -9.65 -22.39 -14.25
N GLY A 257 -9.84 -21.80 -15.43
CA GLY A 257 -9.84 -20.37 -15.70
C GLY A 257 -8.46 -19.72 -15.92
N MET A 258 -8.46 -18.45 -16.35
CA MET A 258 -7.25 -17.63 -16.40
C MET A 258 -6.66 -17.41 -15.00
N THR A 259 -5.34 -17.35 -14.90
CA THR A 259 -4.65 -17.08 -13.65
C THR A 259 -4.66 -15.57 -13.37
N LEU A 260 -5.21 -15.16 -12.23
CA LEU A 260 -5.29 -13.77 -11.81
C LEU A 260 -4.04 -13.43 -10.97
N SER A 261 -3.14 -12.60 -11.50
CA SER A 261 -2.05 -11.97 -10.72
C SER A 261 -2.46 -10.51 -10.43
N PRO A 262 -2.63 -10.12 -9.16
CA PRO A 262 -2.90 -8.73 -8.80
C PRO A 262 -1.60 -7.92 -8.75
N GLU A 263 -1.41 -7.03 -9.72
CA GLU A 263 -0.29 -6.09 -9.78
C GLU A 263 -0.67 -4.72 -9.20
N ALA A 264 -1.96 -4.48 -8.92
CA ALA A 264 -2.42 -3.26 -8.27
C ALA A 264 -1.91 -3.13 -6.82
N TYR A 265 -0.99 -2.19 -6.56
CA TYR A 265 -0.53 -1.82 -5.22
C TYR A 265 -0.37 -0.31 -5.06
N ARG A 266 -0.24 0.19 -3.82
CA ARG A 266 0.09 1.59 -3.54
C ARG A 266 1.60 1.76 -3.39
N ILE A 267 2.19 2.66 -4.16
CA ILE A 267 3.61 3.00 -4.10
C ILE A 267 4.00 3.50 -2.70
N SER A 268 3.12 4.25 -2.03
CA SER A 268 3.33 4.71 -0.65
C SER A 268 3.71 3.58 0.30
N ASP A 269 3.13 2.39 0.09
CA ASP A 269 3.24 1.27 1.01
C ASP A 269 4.64 0.62 0.93
N GLU A 270 5.46 0.89 -0.12
CA GLU A 270 6.90 0.53 -0.14
C GLU A 270 7.74 1.33 0.87
N PHE A 271 7.24 2.48 1.31
CA PHE A 271 7.95 3.40 2.21
C PHE A 271 7.33 3.42 3.61
N GLY A 272 6.50 2.42 3.94
CA GLY A 272 5.72 2.36 5.18
C GLY A 272 4.45 3.22 5.14
N GLY A 273 4.03 3.71 3.97
CA GLY A 273 2.83 4.51 3.77
C GLY A 273 3.13 5.98 3.45
N VAL A 274 2.07 6.79 3.37
CA VAL A 274 2.13 8.16 2.83
C VAL A 274 2.93 9.14 3.71
N TYR A 275 3.01 8.86 5.02
CA TYR A 275 3.78 9.61 6.01
C TYR A 275 5.12 8.93 6.37
N GLY A 276 5.38 7.75 5.81
CA GLY A 276 6.47 6.87 6.20
C GLY A 276 6.07 5.82 7.24
N GLU A 277 6.97 4.86 7.45
CA GLU A 277 6.92 3.84 8.50
C GLU A 277 6.71 4.47 9.89
N GLY A 278 5.88 3.83 10.71
CA GLY A 278 5.49 4.28 12.05
C GLY A 278 4.48 5.43 12.09
N ALA A 279 4.49 6.33 11.11
CA ALA A 279 3.58 7.48 11.06
C ALA A 279 2.27 7.20 10.30
N SER A 280 2.32 6.36 9.27
CA SER A 280 1.17 6.03 8.42
C SER A 280 0.34 4.90 9.02
N VAL A 281 -0.98 4.94 8.85
CA VAL A 281 -1.89 3.93 9.43
C VAL A 281 -1.64 2.53 8.86
N ILE A 282 -1.12 2.42 7.63
CA ILE A 282 -0.73 1.12 7.04
C ILE A 282 0.43 0.44 7.78
N SER A 283 1.31 1.22 8.43
CA SER A 283 2.49 0.71 9.16
C SER A 283 2.35 0.67 10.67
N SER A 284 1.46 1.48 11.27
CA SER A 284 1.29 1.57 12.73
C SER A 284 -0.13 1.32 13.24
N GLY A 285 -1.12 1.17 12.35
CA GLY A 285 -2.50 0.91 12.71
C GLY A 285 -2.76 -0.53 13.20
N ILE A 286 -4.00 -0.80 13.63
CA ILE A 286 -4.45 -2.10 14.16
C ILE A 286 -4.16 -3.26 13.19
N ASN A 287 -4.24 -3.02 11.88
CA ASN A 287 -4.02 -4.02 10.83
C ASN A 287 -2.61 -3.97 10.22
N ALA A 288 -1.66 -3.25 10.84
CA ALA A 288 -0.28 -3.21 10.38
C ALA A 288 0.43 -4.55 10.61
N LEU A 289 1.36 -4.89 9.70
CA LEU A 289 2.17 -6.11 9.81
C LEU A 289 3.24 -5.94 10.89
N LYS A 290 2.93 -6.32 12.13
CA LYS A 290 3.87 -6.25 13.26
C LYS A 290 4.96 -7.33 13.14
N ALA A 291 6.22 -6.92 13.15
CA ALA A 291 7.38 -7.80 13.16
C ALA A 291 7.64 -8.36 14.58
N GLY A 292 7.16 -9.57 14.85
CA GLY A 292 7.55 -10.35 16.03
C GLY A 292 8.81 -11.21 15.79
N PRO A 293 9.42 -11.81 16.84
CA PRO A 293 10.65 -12.62 16.74
C PRO A 293 10.58 -13.86 15.81
N HIS A 294 9.39 -14.22 15.34
CA HIS A 294 9.12 -15.33 14.43
C HIS A 294 8.35 -14.89 13.17
N SER A 295 8.33 -13.59 12.87
CA SER A 295 7.53 -13.00 11.80
C SER A 295 8.41 -12.36 10.73
N ASP A 296 8.40 -12.93 9.52
CA ASP A 296 9.03 -12.37 8.32
C ASP A 296 8.24 -11.16 7.74
N ALA A 297 7.44 -10.46 8.56
CA ALA A 297 6.52 -9.38 8.17
C ALA A 297 7.15 -8.28 7.29
N ASN A 298 8.42 -7.97 7.54
CA ASN A 298 9.18 -6.93 6.84
C ASN A 298 10.29 -7.50 5.93
N ALA A 299 10.35 -8.82 5.72
CA ALA A 299 11.34 -9.43 4.84
C ALA A 299 11.00 -9.13 3.37
N ALA A 300 11.99 -8.71 2.57
CA ALA A 300 11.76 -8.58 1.13
C ALA A 300 11.51 -9.96 0.52
N ILE A 301 10.71 -10.01 -0.55
CA ILE A 301 10.40 -11.28 -1.21
C ILE A 301 11.67 -12.02 -1.68
N ASP A 302 12.71 -11.28 -2.08
CA ASP A 302 14.01 -11.87 -2.42
C ASP A 302 14.69 -12.57 -1.23
N ASP A 303 14.63 -11.98 -0.02
CA ASP A 303 15.21 -12.56 1.20
C ASP A 303 14.47 -13.87 1.56
N VAL A 304 13.13 -13.86 1.44
CA VAL A 304 12.28 -15.05 1.65
C VAL A 304 12.59 -16.13 0.61
N LEU A 305 12.78 -15.76 -0.66
CA LEU A 305 13.15 -16.70 -1.72
C LEU A 305 14.55 -17.31 -1.50
N GLU A 306 15.54 -16.50 -1.10
CA GLU A 306 16.89 -16.98 -0.77
C GLU A 306 16.88 -17.93 0.43
N TYR A 307 16.16 -17.57 1.51
CA TYR A 307 15.96 -18.44 2.66
C TYR A 307 15.29 -19.76 2.28
N LEU A 308 14.19 -19.71 1.51
CA LEU A 308 13.47 -20.91 1.07
C LEU A 308 14.31 -21.79 0.13
N ASP A 309 15.13 -21.20 -0.75
CA ASP A 309 16.02 -22.00 -1.61
C ASP A 309 17.16 -22.64 -0.79
N LEU A 310 17.78 -21.91 0.13
CA LEU A 310 18.78 -22.46 1.07
C LEU A 310 18.20 -23.63 1.89
N MET A 311 16.97 -23.50 2.40
CA MET A 311 16.30 -24.57 3.14
C MET A 311 15.90 -25.75 2.23
N SER A 312 15.47 -25.48 1.00
CA SER A 312 15.21 -26.47 -0.04
C SER A 312 16.48 -27.28 -0.39
N GLN A 313 17.64 -26.62 -0.52
CA GLN A 313 18.96 -27.23 -0.74
C GLN A 313 19.41 -28.10 0.44
N LYS A 314 19.15 -27.67 1.69
CA LYS A 314 19.33 -28.51 2.90
C LYS A 314 18.40 -29.73 2.95
N GLY A 315 17.46 -29.84 2.02
CA GLY A 315 16.58 -30.98 1.85
C GLY A 315 15.19 -30.82 2.48
N ASP A 316 14.84 -29.65 3.02
CA ASP A 316 13.49 -29.37 3.51
C ASP A 316 12.48 -29.40 2.36
N PHE A 317 11.48 -30.27 2.48
CA PHE A 317 10.40 -30.42 1.50
C PHE A 317 9.30 -29.38 1.68
N LYS A 318 9.14 -28.78 2.87
CA LYS A 318 8.19 -27.68 3.11
C LYS A 318 8.67 -26.43 2.38
N ALA A 319 9.94 -26.07 2.52
CA ALA A 319 10.58 -25.01 1.75
C ALA A 319 10.50 -25.25 0.23
N SER A 320 10.90 -26.44 -0.26
CA SER A 320 10.75 -26.77 -1.69
C SER A 320 9.31 -26.63 -2.20
N TYR A 321 8.31 -27.09 -1.45
CA TYR A 321 6.90 -26.96 -1.82
C TYR A 321 6.45 -25.50 -1.88
N ASN A 322 6.77 -24.70 -0.85
CA ASN A 322 6.41 -23.30 -0.78
C ASN A 322 7.04 -22.50 -1.93
N LEU A 323 8.32 -22.74 -2.22
CA LEU A 323 9.04 -22.12 -3.32
C LEU A 323 8.42 -22.50 -4.68
N GLY A 324 8.04 -23.77 -4.86
CA GLY A 324 7.29 -24.23 -6.03
C GLY A 324 5.95 -23.52 -6.20
N ARG A 325 5.21 -23.30 -5.11
CA ARG A 325 3.94 -22.54 -5.10
C ARG A 325 4.16 -21.07 -5.48
N ILE A 326 5.12 -20.40 -4.86
CA ILE A 326 5.44 -18.98 -5.11
C ILE A 326 5.79 -18.76 -6.59
N TYR A 327 6.63 -19.61 -7.19
CA TYR A 327 6.92 -19.53 -8.63
C TYR A 327 5.73 -19.89 -9.54
N TYR A 328 4.78 -20.73 -9.09
CA TYR A 328 3.63 -21.13 -9.89
C TYR A 328 2.50 -20.09 -9.88
N GLU A 329 2.27 -19.44 -8.75
CA GLU A 329 1.24 -18.43 -8.59
C GLU A 329 1.74 -17.06 -9.09
N GLY A 330 3.03 -16.75 -8.86
CA GLY A 330 3.58 -15.41 -9.04
C GLY A 330 3.28 -14.55 -7.81
N GLN A 331 4.13 -13.56 -7.56
CA GLN A 331 3.93 -12.55 -6.50
C GLN A 331 4.48 -11.20 -6.97
N ARG A 332 4.12 -10.12 -6.28
CA ARG A 332 4.62 -8.77 -6.58
C ARG A 332 6.14 -8.75 -6.68
N GLY A 333 6.67 -8.30 -7.83
CA GLY A 333 8.10 -8.29 -8.12
C GLY A 333 8.69 -9.64 -8.59
N LEU A 334 7.94 -10.74 -8.51
CA LEU A 334 8.33 -12.07 -8.95
C LEU A 334 7.39 -12.60 -10.04
N GLU A 335 7.84 -12.50 -11.29
CA GLU A 335 7.14 -13.10 -12.42
C GLU A 335 6.94 -14.61 -12.28
N ARG A 336 5.78 -15.07 -12.75
CA ARG A 336 5.38 -16.47 -12.72
C ARG A 336 6.31 -17.35 -13.56
N ASN A 337 7.04 -18.26 -12.90
CA ASN A 337 7.97 -19.19 -13.56
C ASN A 337 7.50 -20.65 -13.37
N VAL A 338 6.63 -21.09 -14.27
CA VAL A 338 6.02 -22.43 -14.23
C VAL A 338 7.06 -23.55 -14.34
N ASP A 339 8.17 -23.31 -15.04
CA ASP A 339 9.26 -24.29 -15.18
C ASP A 339 10.03 -24.52 -13.89
N MET A 340 10.39 -23.44 -13.19
CA MET A 340 11.01 -23.53 -11.86
C MET A 340 10.04 -24.14 -10.85
N ALA A 341 8.77 -23.71 -10.84
CA ALA A 341 7.74 -24.31 -10.00
C ALA A 341 7.65 -25.83 -10.18
N ARG A 342 7.56 -26.29 -11.43
CA ARG A 342 7.54 -27.72 -11.78
C ARG A 342 8.77 -28.46 -11.27
N ARG A 343 9.97 -27.88 -11.37
CA ARG A 343 11.20 -28.49 -10.82
C ARG A 343 11.08 -28.69 -9.31
N TYR A 344 10.68 -27.67 -8.55
CA TYR A 344 10.55 -27.78 -7.09
C TYR A 344 9.45 -28.77 -6.67
N PHE A 345 8.29 -28.79 -7.34
CA PHE A 345 7.26 -29.81 -7.08
C PHE A 345 7.75 -31.23 -7.41
N LEU A 346 8.54 -31.41 -8.47
CA LEU A 346 9.19 -32.70 -8.77
C LEU A 346 10.21 -33.08 -7.68
N THR A 347 10.98 -32.13 -7.15
CA THR A 347 11.89 -32.37 -6.01
C THR A 347 11.15 -32.83 -4.75
N VAL A 348 9.94 -32.33 -4.49
CA VAL A 348 9.11 -32.80 -3.36
C VAL A 348 8.53 -34.19 -3.66
N THR A 349 7.91 -34.39 -4.82
CA THR A 349 7.25 -35.65 -5.15
C THR A 349 8.22 -36.83 -5.29
N THR A 350 9.44 -36.60 -5.79
CA THR A 350 10.48 -37.65 -5.92
C THR A 350 11.08 -38.10 -4.58
N LYS A 351 11.00 -37.27 -3.52
CA LYS A 351 11.33 -37.68 -2.14
C LYS A 351 10.33 -38.72 -1.58
N TYR A 352 9.11 -38.79 -2.12
CA TYR A 352 8.04 -39.69 -1.64
C TYR A 352 7.73 -40.86 -2.60
N TRP A 353 7.70 -40.62 -3.91
CA TRP A 353 7.52 -41.65 -4.95
C TRP A 353 8.82 -41.86 -5.74
N ARG A 354 9.30 -43.11 -5.81
CA ARG A 354 10.47 -43.47 -6.62
C ARG A 354 10.21 -43.22 -8.11
N SER A 355 11.05 -42.41 -8.76
CA SER A 355 10.90 -42.05 -10.19
C SER A 355 10.92 -43.23 -11.16
N LYS A 356 11.53 -44.37 -10.79
CA LYS A 356 11.61 -45.57 -11.65
C LYS A 356 10.32 -46.40 -11.64
N ASP A 357 9.76 -46.65 -10.45
CA ASP A 357 8.69 -47.63 -10.25
C ASP A 357 7.35 -47.02 -9.79
N GLY A 358 7.32 -45.72 -9.48
CA GLY A 358 6.15 -45.02 -8.93
C GLY A 358 5.72 -45.46 -7.52
N ARG A 359 6.44 -46.42 -6.90
CA ARG A 359 6.20 -46.92 -5.55
C ARG A 359 6.63 -45.91 -4.50
N THR A 360 5.95 -45.93 -3.35
CA THR A 360 6.34 -45.14 -2.18
C THR A 360 7.75 -45.51 -1.70
N VAL A 361 8.44 -44.54 -1.13
CA VAL A 361 9.72 -44.75 -0.43
C VAL A 361 9.45 -45.46 0.90
N ASP A 362 10.34 -46.38 1.27
CA ASP A 362 10.28 -47.12 2.51
C ASP A 362 10.73 -46.19 3.66
N GLN A 363 9.88 -46.00 4.69
CA GLN A 363 10.05 -45.01 5.78
C GLN A 363 10.18 -43.53 5.32
N PRO A 364 9.09 -42.90 4.84
CA PRO A 364 9.07 -41.47 4.54
C PRO A 364 9.19 -40.61 5.81
N LYS A 365 9.75 -39.40 5.69
CA LYS A 365 9.73 -38.41 6.79
C LYS A 365 8.28 -38.05 7.18
N PRO A 366 7.98 -37.79 8.46
CA PRO A 366 6.65 -37.34 8.88
C PRO A 366 6.15 -36.12 8.08
N GLY A 367 4.87 -36.14 7.68
CA GLY A 367 4.23 -35.07 6.91
C GLY A 367 4.66 -34.93 5.44
N LEU A 368 5.71 -35.65 4.99
CA LEU A 368 6.17 -35.60 3.59
C LEU A 368 5.07 -36.04 2.61
N ASP A 369 4.24 -36.99 3.00
CA ASP A 369 3.12 -37.50 2.22
C ASP A 369 2.06 -36.42 1.94
N LYS A 370 1.74 -35.56 2.93
CA LYS A 370 0.84 -34.41 2.79
C LYS A 370 1.38 -33.40 1.77
N TYR A 371 2.66 -33.01 1.89
CA TYR A 371 3.28 -32.05 0.95
C TYR A 371 3.52 -32.65 -0.44
N ALA A 372 3.88 -33.93 -0.53
CA ALA A 372 4.00 -34.63 -1.82
C ALA A 372 2.65 -34.73 -2.53
N SER A 373 1.56 -34.91 -1.78
CA SER A 373 0.20 -34.97 -2.34
C SER A 373 -0.28 -33.60 -2.83
N LYS A 374 0.00 -32.51 -2.09
CA LYS A 374 -0.22 -31.14 -2.57
C LYS A 374 0.60 -30.82 -3.82
N ALA A 375 1.90 -31.18 -3.83
CA ALA A 375 2.76 -31.01 -5.00
C ALA A 375 2.27 -31.83 -6.21
N ALA A 376 1.75 -33.05 -5.99
CA ALA A 376 1.09 -33.84 -7.02
C ALA A 376 -0.17 -33.15 -7.58
N GLY A 377 -0.96 -32.48 -6.73
CA GLY A 377 -2.08 -31.64 -7.15
C GLY A 377 -1.69 -30.47 -8.04
N TYR A 378 -0.57 -29.78 -7.77
CA TYR A 378 -0.04 -28.75 -8.68
C TYR A 378 0.51 -29.33 -9.98
N ILE A 379 1.24 -30.45 -9.95
CA ILE A 379 1.71 -31.13 -11.16
C ILE A 379 0.52 -31.61 -12.02
N GLY A 380 -0.51 -32.20 -11.41
CA GLY A 380 -1.74 -32.60 -12.09
C GLY A 380 -2.44 -31.40 -12.75
N ARG A 381 -2.50 -30.25 -12.05
CA ARG A 381 -3.03 -28.99 -12.58
C ARG A 381 -2.21 -28.48 -13.78
N MET A 382 -0.88 -28.55 -13.74
CA MET A 382 -0.01 -28.21 -14.87
C MET A 382 -0.32 -29.08 -16.11
N TRP A 383 -0.45 -30.40 -15.95
CA TRP A 383 -0.81 -31.32 -17.04
C TRP A 383 -2.23 -31.11 -17.58
N LEU A 384 -3.19 -30.79 -16.70
CA LEU A 384 -4.58 -30.47 -17.05
C LEU A 384 -4.67 -29.19 -17.88
N ARG A 385 -3.84 -28.18 -17.58
CA ARG A 385 -3.88 -26.85 -18.20
C ARG A 385 -2.92 -26.68 -19.37
N GLY A 386 -1.87 -27.50 -19.47
CA GLY A 386 -0.80 -27.34 -20.45
C GLY A 386 0.20 -26.23 -20.09
N GLU A 387 0.38 -25.96 -18.79
CA GLU A 387 1.28 -24.90 -18.30
C GLU A 387 2.68 -25.50 -18.03
N GLY A 388 3.70 -25.07 -18.80
CA GLY A 388 5.07 -25.62 -18.71
C GLY A 388 5.24 -27.06 -19.24
N VAL A 389 4.14 -27.68 -19.68
CA VAL A 389 4.07 -29.03 -20.26
C VAL A 389 3.05 -29.04 -21.40
N LYS A 390 3.19 -29.94 -22.37
CA LYS A 390 2.10 -30.22 -23.31
C LYS A 390 0.91 -30.82 -22.52
N GLN A 391 -0.29 -30.30 -22.74
CA GLN A 391 -1.50 -30.78 -22.08
C GLN A 391 -1.71 -32.29 -22.26
N ASP A 392 -1.95 -33.01 -21.16
CA ASP A 392 -2.19 -34.45 -21.15
C ASP A 392 -3.10 -34.85 -19.98
N PHE A 393 -4.37 -35.11 -20.29
CA PHE A 393 -5.37 -35.49 -19.30
C PHE A 393 -5.09 -36.84 -18.63
N LYS A 394 -4.42 -37.79 -19.29
CA LYS A 394 -4.12 -39.11 -18.67
C LYS A 394 -3.03 -38.98 -17.62
N ASN A 395 -2.03 -38.14 -17.86
CA ASN A 395 -1.02 -37.84 -16.86
C ASN A 395 -1.57 -36.93 -15.75
N ALA A 396 -2.45 -35.97 -16.06
CA ALA A 396 -3.18 -35.21 -15.05
C ALA A 396 -3.96 -36.13 -14.10
N GLN A 397 -4.77 -37.06 -14.65
CA GLN A 397 -5.53 -38.05 -13.87
C GLN A 397 -4.64 -38.83 -12.89
N ARG A 398 -3.53 -39.39 -13.37
CA ARG A 398 -2.57 -40.17 -12.54
C ARG A 398 -1.95 -39.36 -11.41
N TRP A 399 -1.69 -38.07 -11.62
CA TRP A 399 -1.16 -37.19 -10.57
C TRP A 399 -2.24 -36.80 -9.56
N PHE A 400 -3.47 -36.54 -9.99
CA PHE A 400 -4.59 -36.31 -9.10
C PHE A 400 -4.95 -37.57 -8.27
N GLU A 401 -4.95 -38.76 -8.86
CA GLU A 401 -5.14 -40.03 -8.13
C GLU A 401 -4.11 -40.23 -7.01
N ARG A 402 -2.85 -39.80 -7.22
CA ARG A 402 -1.81 -39.80 -6.18
C ARG A 402 -2.12 -38.83 -5.05
N GLY A 403 -2.57 -37.62 -5.35
CA GLY A 403 -2.93 -36.62 -4.34
C GLY A 403 -4.19 -37.01 -3.54
N ILE A 404 -5.22 -37.51 -4.24
CA ILE A 404 -6.49 -37.98 -3.65
C ILE A 404 -6.25 -39.10 -2.62
N LYS A 405 -5.24 -39.96 -2.82
CA LYS A 405 -4.90 -41.03 -1.86
C LYS A 405 -4.59 -40.52 -0.45
N HIS A 406 -4.10 -39.28 -0.31
CA HIS A 406 -3.84 -38.62 0.98
C HIS A 406 -4.79 -37.41 1.21
N GLY A 407 -5.91 -37.37 0.48
CA GLY A 407 -6.97 -36.37 0.69
C GLY A 407 -6.75 -34.99 0.05
N ASP A 408 -5.76 -34.79 -0.83
CA ASP A 408 -5.46 -33.44 -1.36
C ASP A 408 -6.64 -32.77 -2.08
N ALA A 409 -7.12 -31.66 -1.51
CA ALA A 409 -8.29 -30.91 -2.00
C ALA A 409 -8.11 -30.38 -3.43
N GLN A 410 -6.91 -29.92 -3.81
CA GLN A 410 -6.66 -29.45 -5.18
C GLN A 410 -6.76 -30.60 -6.20
N SER A 411 -6.29 -31.80 -5.84
CA SER A 411 -6.42 -32.99 -6.66
C SER A 411 -7.86 -33.49 -6.78
N GLN A 412 -8.63 -33.44 -5.69
CA GLN A 412 -10.06 -33.73 -5.70
C GLN A 412 -10.81 -32.74 -6.61
N TRP A 413 -10.60 -31.43 -6.44
CA TRP A 413 -11.19 -30.41 -7.32
C TRP A 413 -10.78 -30.58 -8.79
N GLY A 414 -9.51 -30.88 -9.08
CA GLY A 414 -9.03 -31.15 -10.43
C GLY A 414 -9.72 -32.35 -11.07
N MET A 415 -9.90 -33.44 -10.32
CA MET A 415 -10.67 -34.61 -10.74
C MET A 415 -12.16 -34.27 -10.93
N GLY A 416 -12.72 -33.41 -10.09
CA GLY A 416 -14.07 -32.87 -10.24
C GLY A 416 -14.27 -32.14 -11.57
N ILE A 417 -13.35 -31.22 -11.93
CA ILE A 417 -13.37 -30.54 -13.23
C ILE A 417 -13.26 -31.54 -14.39
N MET A 418 -12.37 -32.52 -14.30
CA MET A 418 -12.23 -33.54 -15.35
C MET A 418 -13.52 -34.32 -15.57
N ASN A 419 -14.21 -34.72 -14.49
CA ASN A 419 -15.51 -35.42 -14.56
C ASN A 419 -16.65 -34.50 -15.02
N LEU A 420 -16.66 -33.22 -14.64
CA LEU A 420 -17.68 -32.25 -15.05
C LEU A 420 -17.61 -31.92 -16.54
N GLN A 421 -16.40 -31.74 -17.06
CA GLN A 421 -16.14 -31.32 -18.44
C GLN A 421 -15.90 -32.49 -19.41
N GLY A 422 -15.61 -33.70 -18.90
CA GLY A 422 -15.29 -34.88 -19.72
C GLY A 422 -13.84 -34.87 -20.24
N LEU A 423 -12.91 -34.29 -19.50
CA LEU A 423 -11.51 -34.16 -19.90
C LEU A 423 -10.74 -35.45 -19.58
N GLY A 424 -10.52 -36.30 -20.58
CA GLY A 424 -9.81 -37.58 -20.43
C GLY A 424 -10.61 -38.70 -19.74
N VAL A 425 -11.75 -38.35 -19.13
CA VAL A 425 -12.71 -39.25 -18.49
C VAL A 425 -14.11 -39.03 -19.09
N THR A 426 -15.03 -39.97 -18.94
CA THR A 426 -16.44 -39.78 -19.35
C THR A 426 -17.13 -38.75 -18.46
N LYS A 427 -17.95 -37.86 -19.05
CA LYS A 427 -18.64 -36.81 -18.31
C LYS A 427 -19.61 -37.40 -17.26
N ASN A 428 -19.40 -37.08 -15.99
CA ASN A 428 -20.21 -37.54 -14.87
C ASN A 428 -20.34 -36.43 -13.81
N VAL A 429 -21.50 -35.75 -13.81
CA VAL A 429 -21.78 -34.62 -12.89
C VAL A 429 -21.89 -35.09 -11.44
N VAL A 430 -22.41 -36.29 -11.19
CA VAL A 430 -22.58 -36.83 -9.82
C VAL A 430 -21.21 -37.14 -9.19
N ALA A 431 -20.31 -37.77 -9.95
CA ALA A 431 -18.93 -37.97 -9.50
C ALA A 431 -18.21 -36.63 -9.29
N ALA A 432 -18.40 -35.66 -10.19
CA ALA A 432 -17.83 -34.32 -10.02
C ALA A 432 -18.30 -33.64 -8.74
N ALA A 433 -19.60 -33.68 -8.43
CA ALA A 433 -20.17 -33.13 -7.20
C ALA A 433 -19.59 -33.80 -5.93
N GLN A 434 -19.38 -35.12 -5.94
CA GLN A 434 -18.74 -35.83 -4.83
C GLN A 434 -17.28 -35.38 -4.61
N TYR A 435 -16.51 -35.23 -5.69
CA TYR A 435 -15.14 -34.72 -5.60
C TYR A 435 -15.07 -33.25 -5.16
N PHE A 436 -15.97 -32.39 -5.66
CA PHE A 436 -16.04 -31.01 -5.20
C PHE A 436 -16.47 -30.92 -3.73
N LYS A 437 -17.38 -31.79 -3.26
CA LYS A 437 -17.74 -31.86 -1.84
C LYS A 437 -16.54 -32.20 -0.97
N ALA A 438 -15.79 -33.26 -1.29
CA ALA A 438 -14.60 -33.64 -0.53
C ALA A 438 -13.51 -32.54 -0.45
N ALA A 439 -13.44 -31.67 -1.47
CA ALA A 439 -12.54 -30.52 -1.50
C ALA A 439 -13.10 -29.29 -0.75
N ALA A 440 -14.42 -29.08 -0.81
CA ALA A 440 -15.13 -28.03 -0.06
C ALA A 440 -15.12 -28.30 1.44
N ASP A 441 -15.26 -29.57 1.85
CA ASP A 441 -15.11 -30.02 3.24
C ASP A 441 -13.67 -29.81 3.80
N GLN A 442 -12.75 -29.24 3.00
CA GLN A 442 -11.39 -28.80 3.35
C GLN A 442 -11.16 -27.29 3.04
N ASP A 443 -12.23 -26.50 3.00
CA ASP A 443 -12.23 -25.06 2.70
C ASP A 443 -11.62 -24.66 1.34
N PHE A 444 -11.63 -25.56 0.35
CA PHE A 444 -11.08 -25.23 -0.96
C PHE A 444 -12.03 -24.32 -1.75
N ASN A 445 -11.72 -23.02 -1.77
CA ASN A 445 -12.55 -21.95 -2.34
C ASN A 445 -13.06 -22.18 -3.77
N ALA A 446 -12.25 -22.79 -4.65
CA ALA A 446 -12.69 -23.08 -6.02
C ALA A 446 -13.64 -24.30 -6.11
N ALA A 447 -13.68 -25.16 -5.09
CA ALA A 447 -14.67 -26.22 -4.96
C ALA A 447 -15.99 -25.70 -4.37
N HIS A 448 -15.95 -24.77 -3.41
CA HIS A 448 -17.13 -24.04 -2.95
C HIS A 448 -17.88 -23.38 -4.12
N VAL A 449 -17.17 -22.68 -5.01
CA VAL A 449 -17.79 -22.11 -6.23
C VAL A 449 -18.38 -23.18 -7.14
N ALA A 450 -17.66 -24.28 -7.38
CA ALA A 450 -18.14 -25.35 -8.26
C ALA A 450 -19.41 -26.02 -7.71
N LEU A 451 -19.50 -26.26 -6.40
CA LEU A 451 -20.73 -26.74 -5.75
C LEU A 451 -21.85 -25.71 -5.81
N GLY A 452 -21.56 -24.44 -5.48
CA GLY A 452 -22.54 -23.37 -5.53
C GLY A 452 -23.16 -23.23 -6.93
N ALA A 453 -22.35 -23.32 -7.99
CA ALA A 453 -22.83 -23.35 -9.36
C ALA A 453 -23.69 -24.60 -9.67
N LEU A 454 -23.28 -25.79 -9.23
CA LEU A 454 -24.07 -27.02 -9.43
C LEU A 454 -25.41 -27.02 -8.69
N HIS A 455 -25.51 -26.37 -7.53
CA HIS A 455 -26.79 -26.16 -6.83
C HIS A 455 -27.63 -25.07 -7.52
N LEU A 456 -27.01 -23.96 -7.95
CA LEU A 456 -27.70 -22.90 -8.68
C LEU A 456 -28.31 -23.40 -10.01
N ASP A 457 -27.60 -24.28 -10.72
CA ASP A 457 -28.07 -24.95 -11.96
C ASP A 457 -29.29 -25.87 -11.73
N GLN A 458 -29.46 -26.43 -10.53
CA GLN A 458 -30.65 -27.22 -10.16
C GLN A 458 -31.87 -26.33 -9.87
N GLY A 459 -31.63 -25.11 -9.38
CA GLY A 459 -32.62 -24.04 -9.34
C GLY A 459 -33.76 -24.19 -8.32
N THR A 460 -33.72 -25.17 -7.39
CA THR A 460 -34.75 -25.25 -6.34
C THR A 460 -34.56 -24.12 -5.30
N PRO A 461 -35.63 -23.67 -4.62
CA PRO A 461 -35.51 -22.63 -3.59
C PRO A 461 -34.62 -23.00 -2.39
N GLU A 462 -34.38 -24.29 -2.17
CA GLU A 462 -33.46 -24.79 -1.14
C GLU A 462 -32.02 -24.81 -1.67
N ASP A 463 -31.80 -25.32 -2.89
CA ASP A 463 -30.49 -25.29 -3.56
C ASP A 463 -29.95 -23.87 -3.72
N VAL A 464 -30.80 -22.90 -4.05
CA VAL A 464 -30.40 -21.48 -4.15
C VAL A 464 -29.86 -20.93 -2.81
N LYS A 465 -30.40 -21.37 -1.68
CA LYS A 465 -29.88 -20.99 -0.34
C LYS A 465 -28.54 -21.65 -0.04
N VAL A 466 -28.40 -22.93 -0.40
CA VAL A 466 -27.14 -23.68 -0.28
C VAL A 466 -26.04 -23.07 -1.16
N ALA A 467 -26.37 -22.72 -2.41
CA ALA A 467 -25.48 -22.04 -3.33
C ALA A 467 -25.02 -20.68 -2.78
N ASN A 468 -25.95 -19.87 -2.27
CA ASN A 468 -25.64 -18.59 -1.62
C ASN A 468 -24.64 -18.74 -0.46
N HIS A 469 -24.80 -19.77 0.39
CA HIS A 469 -23.87 -20.04 1.48
C HIS A 469 -22.46 -20.42 0.99
N TYR A 470 -22.36 -21.30 -0.02
CA TYR A 470 -21.08 -21.65 -0.62
C TYR A 470 -20.39 -20.47 -1.31
N PHE A 471 -21.15 -19.60 -1.99
CA PHE A 471 -20.59 -18.40 -2.59
C PHE A 471 -20.16 -17.37 -1.53
N GLU A 472 -20.89 -17.19 -0.43
CA GLU A 472 -20.44 -16.36 0.70
C GLU A 472 -19.13 -16.88 1.30
N ALA A 473 -19.02 -18.18 1.55
CA ALA A 473 -17.80 -18.80 2.08
C ALA A 473 -16.60 -18.55 1.15
N ALA A 474 -16.76 -18.78 -0.16
CA ALA A 474 -15.72 -18.52 -1.15
C ALA A 474 -15.42 -17.02 -1.34
N ALA A 475 -16.40 -16.12 -1.17
CA ALA A 475 -16.23 -14.69 -1.36
C ALA A 475 -15.50 -13.99 -0.20
N ARG A 476 -15.55 -14.54 1.03
CA ARG A 476 -14.72 -14.10 2.17
C ARG A 476 -13.23 -14.18 1.82
N TRP A 477 -12.79 -15.38 1.41
CA TRP A 477 -11.45 -15.63 0.85
C TRP A 477 -11.19 -14.99 -0.52
N GLY A 478 -11.99 -14.00 -0.92
CA GLY A 478 -11.82 -13.26 -2.16
C GLY A 478 -11.87 -14.13 -3.41
N ASN A 479 -12.72 -15.15 -3.52
CA ASN A 479 -12.89 -15.83 -4.81
C ASN A 479 -13.62 -14.92 -5.82
N PHE A 480 -13.04 -14.79 -7.02
CA PHE A 480 -13.52 -13.94 -8.11
C PHE A 480 -14.88 -14.37 -8.67
N GLU A 481 -15.03 -15.65 -9.01
CA GLU A 481 -16.27 -16.18 -9.56
C GLU A 481 -17.40 -16.18 -8.51
N ALA A 482 -17.07 -16.42 -7.23
CA ALA A 482 -18.03 -16.34 -6.13
C ALA A 482 -18.66 -14.94 -6.02
N GLN A 483 -17.83 -13.90 -6.07
CA GLN A 483 -18.29 -12.51 -6.03
C GLN A 483 -19.19 -12.19 -7.24
N TYR A 484 -18.88 -12.71 -8.43
CA TYR A 484 -19.75 -12.56 -9.59
C TYR A 484 -21.12 -13.24 -9.42
N TYR A 485 -21.17 -14.49 -8.93
CA TYR A 485 -22.45 -15.17 -8.69
C TYR A 485 -23.28 -14.45 -7.60
N LEU A 486 -22.66 -13.98 -6.52
CA LEU A 486 -23.34 -13.15 -5.52
C LEU A 486 -23.87 -11.83 -6.12
N ALA A 487 -23.13 -11.22 -7.06
CA ALA A 487 -23.57 -10.03 -7.77
C ALA A 487 -24.82 -10.31 -8.61
N GLU A 488 -24.84 -11.37 -9.41
CA GLU A 488 -26.00 -11.78 -10.22
C GLU A 488 -27.21 -12.09 -9.32
N MET A 489 -27.04 -12.92 -8.29
CA MET A 489 -28.10 -13.30 -7.36
C MET A 489 -28.71 -12.07 -6.68
N THR A 490 -27.86 -11.15 -6.20
CA THR A 490 -28.29 -9.90 -5.54
C THR A 490 -28.90 -8.89 -6.52
N HIS A 491 -28.45 -8.86 -7.77
CA HIS A 491 -28.98 -7.97 -8.81
C HIS A 491 -30.38 -8.41 -9.27
N HIS A 492 -30.61 -9.71 -9.40
CA HIS A 492 -31.90 -10.27 -9.86
C HIS A 492 -32.88 -10.58 -8.72
N GLY A 493 -32.42 -10.63 -7.46
CA GLY A 493 -33.24 -10.98 -6.30
C GLY A 493 -33.46 -12.49 -6.15
N VAL A 494 -32.46 -13.30 -6.55
CA VAL A 494 -32.51 -14.76 -6.49
C VAL A 494 -31.89 -15.23 -5.18
N GLY A 495 -32.71 -15.72 -4.26
CA GLY A 495 -32.27 -16.19 -2.93
C GLY A 495 -31.99 -15.10 -1.89
N ARG A 496 -31.99 -13.83 -2.29
CA ARG A 496 -31.83 -12.65 -1.43
C ARG A 496 -32.69 -11.49 -1.94
N ASP A 497 -32.91 -10.48 -1.09
CA ASP A 497 -33.54 -9.23 -1.51
C ASP A 497 -32.65 -8.46 -2.49
N LYS A 498 -33.27 -7.85 -3.50
CA LYS A 498 -32.60 -7.07 -4.53
C LYS A 498 -31.97 -5.81 -3.93
N THR A 499 -30.64 -5.77 -3.81
CA THR A 499 -29.91 -4.63 -3.24
C THR A 499 -28.85 -4.08 -4.20
N CYS A 500 -29.19 -2.95 -4.82
CA CYS A 500 -28.41 -2.29 -5.87
C CYS A 500 -26.96 -1.98 -5.46
N ASN A 501 -26.76 -1.40 -4.27
CA ASN A 501 -25.43 -1.03 -3.77
C ASN A 501 -24.52 -2.24 -3.53
N LEU A 502 -25.08 -3.35 -3.02
CA LEU A 502 -24.31 -4.57 -2.73
C LEU A 502 -23.94 -5.30 -4.02
N ALA A 503 -24.89 -5.45 -4.97
CA ALA A 503 -24.61 -6.00 -6.29
C ALA A 503 -23.53 -5.16 -7.02
N MET A 504 -23.65 -3.82 -7.00
CA MET A 504 -22.65 -2.91 -7.55
C MET A 504 -21.26 -3.12 -6.93
N ALA A 505 -21.17 -3.28 -5.61
CA ALA A 505 -19.90 -3.52 -4.93
C ALA A 505 -19.25 -4.85 -5.33
N TYR A 506 -20.04 -5.92 -5.45
CA TYR A 506 -19.53 -7.20 -5.95
C TYR A 506 -19.08 -7.10 -7.42
N TYR A 507 -19.86 -6.50 -8.32
CA TYR A 507 -19.43 -6.29 -9.71
C TYR A 507 -18.17 -5.41 -9.80
N LYS A 508 -18.02 -4.40 -8.94
CA LYS A 508 -16.80 -3.58 -8.84
C LYS A 508 -15.60 -4.45 -8.50
N ASN A 509 -15.69 -5.29 -7.47
CA ASN A 509 -14.58 -6.19 -7.05
C ASN A 509 -14.19 -7.20 -8.14
N VAL A 510 -15.14 -7.64 -8.95
CA VAL A 510 -14.90 -8.50 -10.14
C VAL A 510 -14.25 -7.69 -11.26
N ALA A 511 -14.75 -6.50 -11.56
CA ALA A 511 -14.18 -5.62 -12.58
C ALA A 511 -12.74 -5.20 -12.27
N GLU A 512 -12.45 -4.80 -11.03
CA GLU A 512 -11.11 -4.37 -10.59
C GLU A 512 -10.07 -5.50 -10.62
N ARG A 513 -10.49 -6.77 -10.52
CA ARG A 513 -9.55 -7.88 -10.37
C ARG A 513 -9.21 -8.62 -11.67
N ALA A 514 -9.90 -8.32 -12.75
CA ALA A 514 -9.44 -8.66 -14.11
C ALA A 514 -8.48 -7.58 -14.62
N GLU A 515 -7.45 -7.28 -13.83
CA GLU A 515 -6.50 -6.19 -14.10
C GLU A 515 -5.93 -6.20 -15.54
N PRO A 516 -5.51 -7.35 -16.13
CA PRO A 516 -4.98 -7.38 -17.49
C PRO A 516 -5.99 -7.03 -18.60
N LEU A 517 -7.30 -7.10 -18.33
CA LEU A 517 -8.35 -6.73 -19.28
C LEU A 517 -8.66 -5.24 -19.23
N VAL A 518 -8.60 -4.62 -18.05
CA VAL A 518 -9.15 -3.27 -17.83
C VAL A 518 -8.06 -2.20 -17.63
N SER A 519 -6.88 -2.58 -17.17
CA SER A 519 -5.83 -1.65 -16.68
C SER A 519 -4.42 -2.06 -17.12
N SER A 520 -3.50 -1.09 -17.13
CA SER A 520 -2.07 -1.27 -17.46
C SER A 520 -1.19 -1.20 -16.20
N TRP A 521 -1.54 -1.98 -15.17
CA TRP A 521 -0.81 -1.98 -13.89
C TRP A 521 0.64 -2.45 -14.04
N THR A 522 0.88 -3.51 -14.82
CA THR A 522 2.22 -4.04 -15.07
C THR A 522 3.13 -3.00 -15.71
N GLU A 523 2.62 -2.30 -16.73
CA GLU A 523 3.34 -1.23 -17.43
C GLU A 523 3.59 -0.02 -16.52
N ALA A 524 2.60 0.40 -15.72
CA ALA A 524 2.72 1.51 -14.77
C ALA A 524 3.77 1.24 -13.69
N ASN A 525 3.73 0.04 -13.11
CA ASN A 525 4.67 -0.43 -12.09
C ASN A 525 6.09 -0.50 -12.66
N GLN A 526 6.24 -1.08 -13.85
CA GLN A 526 7.53 -1.19 -14.53
C GLN A 526 8.12 0.17 -14.89
N ALA A 527 7.32 1.09 -15.45
CA ALA A 527 7.75 2.45 -15.75
C ALA A 527 8.18 3.22 -14.48
N TYR A 528 7.50 2.97 -13.35
CA TYR A 528 7.87 3.56 -12.06
C TYR A 528 9.21 3.02 -11.53
N ASP A 529 9.41 1.70 -11.59
CA ASP A 529 10.66 1.04 -11.17
C ASP A 529 11.86 1.38 -12.08
N ASP A 530 11.64 1.56 -13.38
CA ASP A 530 12.65 2.04 -14.35
C ASP A 530 12.95 3.56 -14.19
N GLY A 531 12.13 4.29 -13.41
CA GLY A 531 12.31 5.71 -13.10
C GLY A 531 11.64 6.70 -14.07
N ASP A 532 10.87 6.25 -15.06
CA ASP A 532 10.02 7.11 -15.89
C ASP A 532 8.71 7.42 -15.16
N HIS A 533 8.81 8.28 -14.15
CA HIS A 533 7.67 8.72 -13.35
C HIS A 533 6.60 9.47 -14.15
N GLU A 534 6.92 9.99 -15.34
CA GLU A 534 5.92 10.58 -16.23
C GLU A 534 5.07 9.50 -16.90
N LEU A 535 5.69 8.48 -17.50
CA LEU A 535 4.95 7.36 -18.09
C LEU A 535 4.11 6.64 -17.04
N ALA A 536 4.71 6.36 -15.88
CA ALA A 536 3.99 5.77 -14.74
C ALA A 536 2.78 6.63 -14.33
N LEU A 537 2.92 7.96 -14.27
CA LEU A 537 1.80 8.87 -13.99
C LEU A 537 0.69 8.72 -15.04
N LEU A 538 1.00 8.62 -16.34
CA LEU A 538 -0.01 8.47 -17.40
C LEU A 538 -0.86 7.20 -17.20
N ASP A 539 -0.22 6.06 -16.94
CA ASP A 539 -0.91 4.80 -16.72
C ASP A 539 -1.68 4.77 -15.38
N TYR A 540 -1.10 5.28 -14.29
CA TYR A 540 -1.85 5.40 -13.02
C TYR A 540 -3.03 6.37 -13.13
N VAL A 541 -2.93 7.47 -13.89
CA VAL A 541 -4.05 8.39 -14.14
C VAL A 541 -5.20 7.67 -14.88
N MET A 542 -4.88 6.82 -15.86
CA MET A 542 -5.89 6.00 -16.55
C MET A 542 -6.60 5.04 -15.58
N ALA A 543 -5.88 4.32 -14.72
CA ALA A 543 -6.48 3.45 -13.70
C ALA A 543 -7.24 4.26 -12.62
N ALA A 544 -6.76 5.44 -12.25
CA ALA A 544 -7.39 6.30 -11.26
C ALA A 544 -8.74 6.88 -11.73
N GLU A 545 -8.89 7.18 -13.03
CA GLU A 545 -10.17 7.55 -13.66
C GLU A 545 -11.11 6.36 -13.86
N GLN A 546 -10.61 5.11 -13.91
CA GLN A 546 -11.45 3.90 -13.87
C GLN A 546 -12.03 3.63 -12.48
N GLY A 547 -11.46 4.24 -11.43
CA GLY A 547 -11.97 4.17 -10.05
C GLY A 547 -11.08 3.41 -9.07
N TYR A 548 -9.95 2.85 -9.50
CA TYR A 548 -9.03 2.13 -8.62
C TYR A 548 -8.48 3.05 -7.51
N GLU A 549 -8.80 2.76 -6.25
CA GLU A 549 -8.32 3.52 -5.08
C GLU A 549 -6.79 3.59 -5.04
N LYS A 550 -6.13 2.45 -5.25
CA LYS A 550 -4.67 2.33 -5.24
C LYS A 550 -4.00 3.24 -6.28
N ALA A 551 -4.60 3.36 -7.47
CA ALA A 551 -4.10 4.22 -8.53
C ALA A 551 -4.31 5.70 -8.18
N GLN A 552 -5.44 6.06 -7.56
CA GLN A 552 -5.70 7.42 -7.07
C GLN A 552 -4.65 7.81 -6.01
N ASN A 553 -4.31 6.92 -5.08
CA ASN A 553 -3.21 7.12 -4.15
C ASN A 553 -1.86 7.32 -4.88
N ASN A 554 -1.50 6.44 -5.83
CA ASN A 554 -0.24 6.54 -6.60
C ASN A 554 -0.10 7.87 -7.35
N VAL A 555 -1.15 8.30 -8.06
CA VAL A 555 -1.15 9.60 -8.77
C VAL A 555 -0.95 10.74 -7.78
N ALA A 556 -1.67 10.74 -6.66
CA ALA A 556 -1.56 11.80 -5.67
C ALA A 556 -0.17 11.84 -5.01
N TYR A 557 0.41 10.67 -4.70
CA TYR A 557 1.74 10.51 -4.12
C TYR A 557 2.87 10.98 -5.06
N ILE A 558 2.80 10.65 -6.35
CA ILE A 558 3.78 11.08 -7.37
C ILE A 558 3.74 12.60 -7.55
N LEU A 559 2.53 13.18 -7.62
CA LEU A 559 2.32 14.61 -7.79
C LEU A 559 2.57 15.43 -6.51
N ASP A 560 2.65 14.80 -5.33
CA ASP A 560 2.80 15.50 -4.05
C ASP A 560 4.12 16.32 -3.99
N PRO A 561 4.06 17.65 -3.77
CA PRO A 561 5.26 18.44 -3.49
C PRO A 561 5.86 18.18 -2.10
N THR A 562 5.12 17.58 -1.16
CA THR A 562 5.43 17.56 0.29
C THR A 562 5.80 16.20 0.88
N GLN A 563 6.49 15.35 0.11
CA GLN A 563 6.97 14.02 0.56
C GLN A 563 7.99 14.05 1.74
N SER A 564 8.52 15.21 2.14
CA SER A 564 9.38 15.30 3.33
C SER A 564 9.34 16.69 3.97
N ALA A 565 8.99 16.73 5.25
CA ALA A 565 8.84 17.95 6.05
C ALA A 565 10.16 18.56 6.54
N LEU A 566 11.31 17.91 6.32
CA LEU A 566 12.62 18.47 6.64
C LEU A 566 13.14 19.34 5.47
N PRO A 567 13.19 20.69 5.60
CA PRO A 567 13.80 21.55 4.62
C PRO A 567 15.33 21.46 4.76
N LEU A 568 15.91 20.35 4.30
CA LEU A 568 17.36 20.27 4.10
C LEU A 568 17.78 21.42 3.16
N PRO A 569 18.79 22.24 3.53
CA PRO A 569 19.28 23.33 2.69
C PRO A 569 19.56 22.86 1.26
N HIS A 570 19.32 23.71 0.26
CA HIS A 570 19.49 23.35 -1.16
C HIS A 570 20.89 22.80 -1.52
N TRP A 571 21.92 23.10 -0.72
CA TRP A 571 23.27 22.54 -0.90
C TRP A 571 23.46 21.11 -0.36
N LEU A 572 22.59 20.64 0.56
CA LEU A 572 22.45 19.23 0.91
C LEU A 572 21.45 18.50 0.00
N LYS A 573 20.39 19.18 -0.44
CA LYS A 573 19.27 18.57 -1.14
C LYS A 573 19.42 18.67 -2.65
N ARG A 574 20.05 17.66 -3.26
CA ARG A 574 20.07 17.48 -4.73
C ARG A 574 18.67 17.09 -5.23
N GLN A 575 17.80 18.09 -5.40
CA GLN A 575 16.54 17.92 -6.10
C GLN A 575 16.82 17.84 -7.60
N THR A 576 16.50 16.71 -8.24
CA THR A 576 16.19 16.73 -9.65
C THR A 576 14.93 17.60 -9.84
N PRO A 577 14.91 18.55 -10.79
CA PRO A 577 13.70 19.31 -11.04
C PRO A 577 12.61 18.34 -11.53
N LYS A 578 11.49 18.25 -10.78
CA LYS A 578 10.28 17.57 -11.27
C LYS A 578 9.87 18.24 -12.59
N SER A 579 9.46 17.49 -13.60
CA SER A 579 8.94 18.07 -14.84
C SER A 579 7.62 18.80 -14.59
N SER A 580 7.21 19.69 -15.51
CA SER A 580 5.95 20.45 -15.40
C SER A 580 4.73 19.55 -15.19
N LEU A 581 4.69 18.41 -15.88
CA LEU A 581 3.64 17.38 -15.76
C LEU A 581 3.51 16.85 -14.31
N LEU A 582 4.64 16.71 -13.61
CA LEU A 582 4.70 16.21 -12.24
C LEU A 582 4.44 17.31 -11.17
N GLN A 583 4.29 18.57 -11.58
CA GLN A 583 4.08 19.73 -10.69
C GLN A 583 2.61 20.18 -10.66
N ASN A 584 1.67 19.25 -10.45
CA ASN A 584 0.24 19.58 -10.40
C ASN A 584 -0.40 19.28 -9.01
N PRO A 585 -0.20 20.16 -8.01
CA PRO A 585 -0.74 19.96 -6.66
C PRO A 585 -2.28 20.03 -6.59
N ALA A 586 -2.92 20.75 -7.52
CA ALA A 586 -4.38 20.79 -7.60
C ALA A 586 -4.98 19.46 -8.07
N LEU A 587 -4.28 18.76 -8.98
CA LEU A 587 -4.64 17.40 -9.40
C LEU A 587 -4.33 16.37 -8.29
N ALA A 588 -3.21 16.53 -7.58
CA ALA A 588 -2.87 15.72 -6.41
C ALA A 588 -3.98 15.76 -5.34
N LEU A 589 -4.47 16.95 -4.99
CA LEU A 589 -5.57 17.13 -4.04
C LEU A 589 -6.85 16.40 -4.46
N ILE A 590 -7.18 16.43 -5.76
CA ILE A 590 -8.36 15.73 -6.29
C ILE A 590 -8.22 14.22 -6.12
N TYR A 591 -7.05 13.66 -6.37
CA TYR A 591 -6.83 12.23 -6.21
C TYR A 591 -6.69 11.80 -4.75
N TRP A 592 -6.08 12.60 -3.86
CA TRP A 592 -6.18 12.41 -2.41
C TRP A 592 -7.64 12.38 -1.95
N THR A 593 -8.46 13.33 -2.42
CA THR A 593 -9.90 13.38 -2.10
C THR A 593 -10.63 12.11 -2.55
N ARG A 594 -10.36 11.62 -3.77
CA ARG A 594 -11.02 10.41 -4.30
C ARG A 594 -10.58 9.14 -3.57
N SER A 595 -9.29 9.00 -3.25
CA SER A 595 -8.76 7.90 -2.44
C SER A 595 -9.36 7.93 -1.02
N ALA A 596 -9.48 9.11 -0.40
CA ALA A 596 -10.14 9.29 0.90
C ALA A 596 -11.63 8.91 0.89
N ILE A 597 -12.38 9.23 -0.16
CA ILE A 597 -13.78 8.80 -0.35
C ILE A 597 -13.89 7.26 -0.42
N GLN A 598 -12.82 6.57 -0.84
CA GLN A 598 -12.72 5.10 -0.82
C GLN A 598 -12.11 4.55 0.47
N ALA A 599 -12.24 5.30 1.57
CA ALA A 599 -11.78 4.95 2.93
C ALA A 599 -10.27 4.75 3.09
N ASN A 600 -9.44 5.35 2.23
CA ASN A 600 -8.00 5.47 2.53
C ASN A 600 -7.77 6.56 3.60
N ILE A 601 -7.31 6.13 4.77
CA ILE A 601 -7.17 6.94 5.97
C ILE A 601 -6.02 7.95 5.82
N ASP A 602 -4.85 7.50 5.34
CA ASP A 602 -3.69 8.37 5.13
C ASP A 602 -3.99 9.44 4.06
N SER A 603 -4.77 9.10 3.03
CA SER A 603 -5.28 10.05 2.04
C SER A 603 -6.22 11.10 2.64
N LEU A 604 -7.05 10.73 3.63
CA LEU A 604 -7.93 11.66 4.35
C LEU A 604 -7.11 12.65 5.20
N VAL A 605 -6.06 12.18 5.90
CA VAL A 605 -5.14 13.05 6.64
C VAL A 605 -4.38 13.97 5.66
N LYS A 606 -3.90 13.47 4.52
CA LYS A 606 -3.23 14.31 3.50
C LYS A 606 -4.13 15.37 2.88
N MET A 607 -5.40 15.04 2.65
CA MET A 607 -6.39 16.05 2.23
C MET A 607 -6.52 17.16 3.28
N GLY A 608 -6.45 16.83 4.58
CA GLY A 608 -6.36 17.79 5.68
C GLY A 608 -5.10 18.68 5.60
N ASP A 609 -3.92 18.08 5.42
CA ASP A 609 -2.65 18.81 5.29
C ASP A 609 -2.69 19.82 4.14
N TYR A 610 -3.26 19.43 2.99
CA TYR A 610 -3.40 20.29 1.81
C TYR A 610 -4.30 21.50 2.08
N TYR A 611 -5.46 21.30 2.74
CA TYR A 611 -6.34 22.41 3.13
C TYR A 611 -5.71 23.32 4.20
N LEU A 612 -4.93 22.76 5.14
CA LEU A 612 -4.24 23.51 6.19
C LEU A 612 -3.13 24.41 5.63
N ALA A 613 -2.38 23.90 4.65
CA ALA A 613 -1.26 24.57 4.00
C ALA A 613 -1.69 25.49 2.83
N GLY A 614 -2.84 25.23 2.19
CA GLY A 614 -3.26 25.90 0.95
C GLY A 614 -2.54 25.36 -0.29
N ILE A 615 -2.32 24.04 -0.36
CA ILE A 615 -1.65 23.38 -1.49
C ILE A 615 -2.72 22.96 -2.51
N GLY A 616 -2.62 23.49 -3.74
CA GLY A 616 -3.56 23.18 -4.82
C GLY A 616 -4.97 23.77 -4.66
N THR A 617 -5.23 24.51 -3.58
CA THR A 617 -6.49 25.17 -3.25
C THR A 617 -6.25 26.30 -2.24
N ASP A 618 -7.22 27.19 -2.05
CA ASP A 618 -7.14 28.23 -1.02
C ASP A 618 -7.10 27.62 0.38
N ARG A 619 -6.34 28.25 1.29
CA ARG A 619 -6.17 27.78 2.67
C ARG A 619 -7.52 27.75 3.40
N ALA A 620 -7.97 26.56 3.78
CA ALA A 620 -9.31 26.31 4.33
C ALA A 620 -9.22 25.48 5.62
N VAL A 621 -8.85 26.14 6.72
CA VAL A 621 -8.54 25.47 8.00
C VAL A 621 -9.74 24.66 8.54
N ASP A 622 -10.96 25.15 8.38
CA ASP A 622 -12.18 24.46 8.86
C ASP A 622 -12.38 23.09 8.17
N LYS A 623 -11.99 22.98 6.88
CA LYS A 623 -11.99 21.70 6.16
C LYS A 623 -10.90 20.77 6.67
N ALA A 624 -9.72 21.30 7.00
CA ALA A 624 -8.64 20.51 7.59
C ALA A 624 -9.04 19.92 8.95
N VAL A 625 -9.71 20.71 9.81
CA VAL A 625 -10.32 20.20 11.06
C VAL A 625 -11.24 19.03 10.78
N GLN A 626 -12.19 19.18 9.84
CA GLN A 626 -13.14 18.11 9.49
C GLN A 626 -12.43 16.84 8.98
N CYS A 627 -11.38 16.97 8.17
CA CYS A 627 -10.58 15.84 7.71
C CYS A 627 -9.91 15.10 8.88
N TYR A 628 -9.23 15.83 9.77
CA TYR A 628 -8.54 15.21 10.90
C TYR A 628 -9.51 14.62 11.93
N THR A 629 -10.63 15.31 12.22
CA THR A 629 -11.69 14.77 13.10
C THR A 629 -12.25 13.48 12.55
N GLY A 630 -12.58 13.41 11.25
CA GLY A 630 -13.03 12.18 10.60
C GLY A 630 -11.98 11.05 10.66
N ALA A 631 -10.70 11.37 10.44
CA ALA A 631 -9.61 10.42 10.54
C ALA A 631 -9.33 9.95 11.98
N SER A 632 -9.61 10.76 13.00
CA SER A 632 -9.50 10.36 14.41
C SER A 632 -10.70 9.55 14.92
N GLU A 633 -11.93 9.95 14.58
CA GLU A 633 -13.16 9.37 15.14
C GLU A 633 -13.51 8.01 14.52
N TYR A 634 -13.42 7.89 13.18
CA TYR A 634 -13.81 6.66 12.47
C TYR A 634 -12.68 5.64 12.35
N PHE A 635 -11.42 6.10 12.39
CA PHE A 635 -10.27 5.30 11.97
C PHE A 635 -9.09 5.31 12.96
N GLN A 636 -9.18 6.07 14.05
CA GLN A 636 -8.12 6.16 15.07
C GLN A 636 -6.73 6.39 14.45
N SER A 637 -6.60 7.36 13.53
CA SER A 637 -5.28 7.72 13.00
C SER A 637 -4.47 8.50 14.04
N ALA A 638 -3.36 7.92 14.51
CA ALA A 638 -2.43 8.58 15.44
C ALA A 638 -1.89 9.92 14.88
N GLN A 639 -1.61 9.99 13.57
CA GLN A 639 -1.18 11.23 12.91
C GLN A 639 -2.30 12.29 12.90
N ALA A 640 -3.56 11.90 12.73
CA ALA A 640 -4.69 12.83 12.81
C ALA A 640 -4.92 13.34 14.23
N LEU A 641 -4.85 12.46 15.24
CA LEU A 641 -4.92 12.81 16.66
C LEU A 641 -3.80 13.80 17.05
N PHE A 642 -2.56 13.53 16.62
CA PHE A 642 -1.43 14.44 16.83
C PHE A 642 -1.65 15.80 16.16
N ASN A 643 -2.16 15.83 14.92
CA ASN A 643 -2.48 17.06 14.20
C ASN A 643 -3.58 17.87 14.92
N LEU A 644 -4.64 17.23 15.42
CA LEU A 644 -5.68 17.89 16.23
C LEU A 644 -5.13 18.46 17.54
N GLY A 645 -4.27 17.70 18.24
CA GLY A 645 -3.57 18.17 19.44
C GLY A 645 -2.73 19.43 19.15
N TRP A 646 -2.02 19.46 18.03
CA TRP A 646 -1.27 20.63 17.57
C TRP A 646 -2.17 21.81 17.18
N MET A 647 -3.34 21.58 16.58
CA MET A 647 -4.30 22.64 16.26
C MET A 647 -4.89 23.27 17.52
N HIS A 648 -5.22 22.47 18.54
CA HIS A 648 -5.66 22.95 19.86
C HIS A 648 -4.54 23.63 20.66
N GLU A 649 -3.28 23.18 20.56
CA GLU A 649 -2.14 23.86 21.19
C GLU A 649 -1.98 25.30 20.64
N ASN A 650 -2.20 25.50 19.34
CA ASN A 650 -1.88 26.74 18.65
C ASN A 650 -3.11 27.63 18.35
N GLY A 651 -4.33 27.15 18.56
CA GLY A 651 -5.56 27.89 18.26
C GLY A 651 -5.81 28.07 16.76
N ILE A 652 -5.41 27.10 15.94
CA ILE A 652 -5.51 27.17 14.47
C ILE A 652 -6.79 26.46 14.03
N GLY A 653 -7.81 27.22 13.65
CA GLY A 653 -9.15 26.72 13.26
C GLY A 653 -10.01 26.20 14.42
N LEU A 654 -9.39 25.88 15.55
CA LEU A 654 -10.01 25.41 16.78
C LEU A 654 -9.72 26.37 17.92
N THR A 655 -10.56 26.36 18.96
CA THR A 655 -10.30 27.11 20.19
C THR A 655 -9.04 26.57 20.88
N GLN A 656 -8.16 27.48 21.29
CA GLN A 656 -6.91 27.12 21.95
C GLN A 656 -7.18 26.55 23.34
N ASP A 657 -6.80 25.29 23.56
CA ASP A 657 -7.03 24.56 24.80
C ASP A 657 -5.87 23.58 25.06
N PHE A 658 -5.13 23.81 26.14
CA PHE A 658 -3.99 22.95 26.50
C PHE A 658 -4.39 21.63 27.15
N HIS A 659 -5.57 21.52 27.79
CA HIS A 659 -6.07 20.26 28.33
C HIS A 659 -6.51 19.34 27.20
N LEU A 660 -7.27 19.88 26.23
CA LEU A 660 -7.71 19.11 25.08
C LEU A 660 -6.55 18.75 24.15
N ALA A 661 -5.57 19.66 23.96
CA ALA A 661 -4.32 19.34 23.26
C ALA A 661 -3.54 18.20 23.95
N LYS A 662 -3.39 18.23 25.29
CA LYS A 662 -2.77 17.15 26.06
C LYS A 662 -3.50 15.83 25.80
N ARG A 663 -4.83 15.81 25.93
CA ARG A 663 -5.66 14.61 25.72
C ARG A 663 -5.46 14.01 24.32
N TYR A 664 -5.44 14.83 23.27
CA TYR A 664 -5.22 14.32 21.91
C TYR A 664 -3.80 13.78 21.70
N TYR A 665 -2.79 14.36 22.34
CA TYR A 665 -1.42 13.82 22.33
C TYR A 665 -1.31 12.51 23.11
N ASP A 666 -1.92 12.42 24.29
CA ASP A 666 -1.97 11.19 25.09
C ASP A 666 -2.69 10.07 24.31
N GLN A 667 -3.85 10.37 23.69
CA GLN A 667 -4.60 9.42 22.86
C GLN A 667 -3.82 8.99 21.60
N ALA A 668 -3.02 9.88 20.98
CA ALA A 668 -2.18 9.52 19.84
C ALA A 668 -1.11 8.49 20.22
N LEU A 669 -0.60 8.53 21.47
CA LEU A 669 0.33 7.54 22.02
C LEU A 669 -0.36 6.23 22.40
N GLU A 670 -1.54 6.28 23.01
CA GLU A 670 -2.36 5.07 23.27
C GLU A 670 -2.70 4.30 21.97
N THR A 671 -2.82 5.04 20.86
CA THR A 671 -3.14 4.47 19.55
C THR A 671 -1.91 3.92 18.81
N ASN A 672 -0.72 4.46 19.08
CA ASN A 672 0.53 4.08 18.42
C ASN A 672 1.74 4.30 19.34
N GLU A 673 2.36 3.19 19.78
CA GLU A 673 3.54 3.18 20.64
C GLU A 673 4.74 3.89 20.00
N GLU A 674 4.90 3.83 18.67
CA GLU A 674 5.99 4.50 17.95
C GLU A 674 5.89 6.03 18.01
N ALA A 675 4.70 6.57 18.32
CA ALA A 675 4.49 7.99 18.55
C ALA A 675 5.10 8.49 19.88
N TYR A 676 5.66 7.62 20.73
CA TYR A 676 6.21 7.97 22.06
C TYR A 676 7.16 9.17 22.02
N LEU A 677 8.17 9.16 21.16
CA LEU A 677 9.15 10.26 21.08
C LEU A 677 8.53 11.61 20.62
N PRO A 678 7.81 11.70 19.48
CA PRO A 678 7.19 12.97 19.08
C PRO A 678 6.09 13.45 20.04
N VAL A 679 5.32 12.55 20.63
CA VAL A 679 4.30 12.89 21.64
C VAL A 679 4.95 13.43 22.93
N THR A 680 5.93 12.72 23.51
CA THR A 680 6.59 13.18 24.75
C THR A 680 7.29 14.53 24.59
N LEU A 681 7.95 14.77 23.45
CA LEU A 681 8.54 16.08 23.13
C LEU A 681 7.47 17.18 22.99
N SER A 682 6.32 16.86 22.39
CA SER A 682 5.19 17.79 22.23
C SER A 682 4.51 18.10 23.56
N LEU A 683 4.33 17.09 24.42
CA LEU A 683 3.84 17.25 25.79
C LEU A 683 4.81 18.05 26.67
N LEU A 684 6.12 17.85 26.53
CA LEU A 684 7.14 18.64 27.23
C LEU A 684 7.07 20.12 26.80
N LYS A 685 6.98 20.39 25.49
CA LYS A 685 6.77 21.72 24.92
C LYS A 685 5.46 22.35 25.42
N LEU A 686 4.37 21.60 25.42
CA LEU A 686 3.05 22.04 25.89
C LEU A 686 3.08 22.39 27.38
N ARG A 687 3.71 21.55 28.22
CA ARG A 687 3.93 21.84 29.65
C ARG A 687 4.78 23.09 29.87
N ALA A 688 5.84 23.29 29.08
CA ALA A 688 6.67 24.50 29.14
C ALA A 688 5.87 25.76 28.76
N ARG A 689 5.04 25.70 27.71
CA ARG A 689 4.11 26.78 27.32
C ARG A 689 3.07 27.06 28.40
N SER A 690 2.51 26.00 29.00
CA SER A 690 1.55 26.09 30.12
C SER A 690 2.17 26.77 31.35
N ALA A 691 3.39 26.38 31.74
CA ALA A 691 4.12 27.00 32.84
C ALA A 691 4.45 28.48 32.56
N TRP A 692 4.89 28.80 31.33
CA TRP A 692 5.13 30.19 30.92
C TRP A 692 3.86 31.04 30.91
N ASN A 693 2.74 30.49 30.42
CA ASN A 693 1.42 31.13 30.44
C ASN A 693 0.94 31.37 31.89
N THR A 694 1.20 30.43 32.80
CA THR A 694 0.91 30.60 34.24
C THR A 694 1.74 31.73 34.84
N PHE A 695 3.05 31.75 34.58
CA PHE A 695 3.96 32.80 35.07
C PHE A 695 3.60 34.19 34.54
N THR A 696 3.28 34.29 33.25
CA THR A 696 2.93 35.55 32.58
C THR A 696 1.46 35.97 32.74
N HIS A 697 0.66 35.21 33.49
CA HIS A 697 -0.79 35.46 33.67
C HIS A 697 -1.53 35.59 32.32
N GLY A 698 -1.21 34.70 31.38
CA GLY A 698 -1.82 34.66 30.06
C GLY A 698 -3.30 34.25 30.09
N ARG A 699 -3.98 34.49 28.95
CA ARG A 699 -5.46 34.36 28.83
C ARG A 699 -5.98 32.94 28.66
N ILE A 700 -5.11 31.94 28.64
CA ILE A 700 -5.41 30.53 28.35
C ILE A 700 -5.39 29.77 29.68
N ASN A 701 -6.26 28.77 29.85
CA ASN A 701 -6.18 27.87 31.00
C ASN A 701 -4.89 27.05 30.91
N SER A 702 -4.03 27.14 31.92
CA SER A 702 -2.88 26.26 32.06
C SER A 702 -3.31 24.85 32.40
N ILE A 703 -2.53 23.85 31.96
CA ILE A 703 -2.70 22.44 32.35
C ILE A 703 -2.63 22.36 33.86
N GLN A 704 -3.78 22.14 34.48
CA GLN A 704 -3.89 21.65 35.84
C GLN A 704 -3.94 20.12 35.75
N ASP A 705 -3.00 19.43 36.37
CA ASP A 705 -3.21 18.01 36.64
C ASP A 705 -4.38 17.90 37.62
N GLU A 706 -5.29 16.95 37.38
CA GLU A 706 -6.34 16.66 38.37
C GLU A 706 -5.68 16.36 39.71
N PRO A 707 -6.25 16.82 40.84
CA PRO A 707 -5.69 16.53 42.15
C PRO A 707 -5.89 15.04 42.47
N SER A 708 -4.99 14.21 41.95
CA SER A 708 -4.86 12.84 42.37
C SER A 708 -4.66 12.85 43.88
N LYS A 709 -5.48 12.07 44.59
CA LYS A 709 -5.28 11.85 46.02
C LYS A 709 -3.99 11.07 46.18
N LYS A 710 -2.86 11.78 46.26
CA LYS A 710 -1.63 11.21 46.80
C LYS A 710 -1.98 10.68 48.18
N LYS A 711 -1.94 9.36 48.34
CA LYS A 711 -1.85 8.77 49.67
C LYS A 711 -0.48 9.21 50.19
N ASP A 712 -0.47 10.01 51.25
CA ASP A 712 0.74 10.35 51.97
C ASP A 712 1.18 9.09 52.74
N TRP A 713 1.82 8.15 52.03
CA TRP A 713 2.35 6.93 52.61
C TRP A 713 3.42 7.27 53.65
N SER A 714 3.31 6.66 54.84
CA SER A 714 4.45 6.63 55.75
C SER A 714 5.61 5.83 55.13
N LEU A 715 6.85 6.11 55.52
CA LEU A 715 8.02 5.42 54.96
C LEU A 715 7.98 3.89 55.20
N GLY A 716 7.31 3.46 56.29
CA GLY A 716 7.01 2.05 56.56
C GLY A 716 5.94 1.46 55.65
N GLU A 717 4.83 2.17 55.39
CA GLU A 717 3.84 1.75 54.38
C GLU A 717 4.43 1.71 52.98
N TRP A 718 5.29 2.67 52.63
CA TRP A 718 5.95 2.69 51.32
C TRP A 718 6.86 1.48 51.14
N ILE A 719 7.68 1.13 52.14
CA ILE A 719 8.51 -0.09 52.09
C ILE A 719 7.63 -1.35 52.07
N ALA A 720 6.54 -1.40 52.84
CA ALA A 720 5.64 -2.55 52.87
C ALA A 720 4.90 -2.74 51.52
N ASN A 721 4.36 -1.67 50.93
CA ASN A 721 3.75 -1.71 49.61
C ASN A 721 4.76 -2.00 48.52
N PHE A 722 5.98 -1.44 48.57
CA PHE A 722 7.03 -1.72 47.58
C PHE A 722 7.42 -3.21 47.59
N LEU A 723 7.62 -3.79 48.78
CA LEU A 723 7.89 -5.23 48.92
C LEU A 723 6.67 -6.12 48.59
N GLN A 724 5.44 -5.62 48.71
CA GLN A 724 4.24 -6.33 48.27
C GLN A 724 3.98 -6.18 46.77
N GLU A 725 4.28 -5.04 46.15
CA GLU A 725 4.09 -4.80 44.71
C GLU A 725 5.15 -5.56 43.89
N ASP A 726 6.40 -5.64 44.35
CA ASP A 726 7.40 -6.56 43.76
C ASP A 726 6.95 -8.03 43.88
N ALA A 727 6.37 -8.45 45.02
CA ALA A 727 5.83 -9.81 45.16
C ALA A 727 4.61 -10.06 44.25
N TYR A 728 3.75 -9.06 44.10
CA TYR A 728 2.54 -9.15 43.27
C TYR A 728 2.88 -9.17 41.77
N TYR A 729 3.97 -8.51 41.34
CA TYR A 729 4.45 -8.53 39.96
C TYR A 729 5.11 -9.85 39.54
N TYR A 730 5.47 -10.73 40.49
CA TYR A 730 6.09 -12.04 40.21
C TYR A 730 5.21 -13.26 40.53
N GLU A 731 3.98 -13.08 41.07
CA GLU A 731 3.04 -14.18 41.31
C GLU A 731 1.79 -14.18 40.40
N ASP A 732 1.40 -13.04 39.80
CA ASP A 732 0.16 -12.95 38.96
C ASP A 732 0.39 -13.18 37.45
N GLU A 733 1.62 -13.41 36.97
CA GLU A 733 1.92 -13.62 35.53
C GLU A 733 1.87 -15.09 35.06
N ASP A 734 1.59 -16.05 35.95
CA ASP A 734 1.42 -17.48 35.64
C ASP A 734 -0.03 -18.01 35.85
N GLY A 735 -1.00 -17.12 36.14
CA GLY A 735 -2.28 -17.49 36.76
C GLY A 735 -3.60 -17.26 36.00
N ALA A 736 -3.62 -16.51 34.89
CA ALA A 736 -4.89 -15.95 34.37
C ALA A 736 -5.02 -15.72 32.84
N TYR A 737 -4.44 -16.58 31.99
CA TYR A 737 -4.78 -16.64 30.56
C TYR A 737 -4.93 -18.06 30.02
N ASP A 738 -5.72 -18.86 30.73
CA ASP A 738 -6.36 -20.06 30.16
C ASP A 738 -7.89 -19.90 30.32
N GLU A 739 -8.68 -20.53 29.43
CA GLU A 739 -10.16 -20.52 29.43
C GLU A 739 -10.91 -19.25 28.95
N TYR A 740 -10.69 -18.77 27.69
CA TYR A 740 -11.83 -18.39 26.80
C TYR A 740 -11.51 -18.26 25.28
N TYR A 741 -10.83 -19.24 24.66
CA TYR A 741 -11.04 -19.50 23.22
C TYR A 741 -10.88 -20.98 22.93
N GLY A 742 -12.00 -21.64 22.61
CA GLY A 742 -12.00 -23.00 22.07
C GLY A 742 -11.72 -22.99 20.57
N ASP A 743 -10.74 -23.80 20.19
CA ASP A 743 -10.70 -24.66 18.99
C ASP A 743 -11.18 -24.08 17.64
N ASP A 744 -10.23 -23.75 16.76
CA ASP A 744 -9.96 -24.57 15.55
C ASP A 744 -8.81 -23.94 14.71
N GLY A 745 -7.68 -24.63 14.52
CA GLY A 745 -6.49 -23.96 13.97
C GLY A 745 -5.23 -24.79 13.60
N ILE A 746 -5.37 -26.10 13.34
CA ILE A 746 -4.30 -27.02 12.86
C ILE A 746 -3.35 -27.57 13.95
N THR A 747 -3.70 -28.74 14.46
CA THR A 747 -2.77 -29.74 15.03
C THR A 747 -1.98 -30.46 13.91
N GLY A 748 -0.82 -31.07 14.13
CA GLY A 748 0.02 -31.12 15.32
C GLY A 748 1.25 -32.03 15.13
N SER A 749 1.98 -32.19 16.24
CA SER A 749 3.07 -33.16 16.52
C SER A 749 4.41 -33.02 15.75
N ASP A 750 5.58 -33.32 16.33
CA ASP A 750 5.92 -33.75 17.71
C ASP A 750 6.98 -32.82 18.32
N GLY A 751 7.04 -32.65 19.66
CA GLY A 751 8.11 -31.90 20.34
C GLY A 751 8.26 -32.24 21.82
N GLN A 752 9.35 -32.90 22.20
CA GLN A 752 9.70 -33.14 23.61
C GLN A 752 10.34 -31.89 24.23
N PRO A 753 10.08 -31.57 25.51
CA PRO A 753 10.78 -30.48 26.18
C PRO A 753 12.24 -30.85 26.42
N LEU A 754 13.15 -30.03 25.89
CA LEU A 754 14.54 -30.02 26.34
C LEU A 754 14.56 -29.25 27.66
N GLY A 755 15.00 -29.91 28.74
CA GLY A 755 15.39 -29.20 29.95
C GLY A 755 16.77 -28.59 29.75
N GLU A 756 16.89 -27.28 29.98
CA GLU A 756 18.17 -26.59 30.13
C GLU A 756 18.24 -25.98 31.53
N ASP A 757 19.40 -26.10 32.17
CA ASP A 757 19.68 -25.65 33.53
C ASP A 757 19.58 -24.11 33.64
N ILE A 758 18.68 -23.62 34.49
CA ILE A 758 18.73 -22.21 34.95
C ILE A 758 19.75 -22.13 36.09
N GLY A 759 20.99 -21.79 35.74
CA GLY A 759 22.05 -21.52 36.70
C GLY A 759 22.19 -20.04 37.06
N ASP A 760 21.90 -19.69 38.31
CA ASP A 760 22.55 -18.66 39.16
C ASP A 760 22.92 -17.25 38.63
N GLU A 761 22.51 -16.79 37.44
CA GLU A 761 22.93 -15.46 36.93
C GLU A 761 22.19 -14.26 37.56
N GLY A 762 20.90 -14.36 37.91
CA GLY A 762 20.11 -13.23 38.41
C GLY A 762 20.55 -12.65 39.77
N VAL A 763 21.20 -13.47 40.62
CA VAL A 763 21.71 -13.03 41.93
C VAL A 763 22.98 -12.18 41.78
N LEU A 764 23.81 -12.48 40.78
CA LEU A 764 25.06 -11.75 40.52
C LEU A 764 24.80 -10.33 39.99
N GLU A 765 23.87 -10.16 39.04
CA GLU A 765 23.51 -8.82 38.54
C GLU A 765 22.91 -7.94 39.64
N SER A 766 22.01 -8.49 40.47
CA SER A 766 21.40 -7.81 41.61
C SER A 766 22.45 -7.28 42.61
N LEU A 767 23.48 -8.07 42.89
CA LEU A 767 24.60 -7.68 43.76
C LEU A 767 25.51 -6.62 43.12
N VAL A 768 25.71 -6.66 41.80
CA VAL A 768 26.48 -5.64 41.04
C VAL A 768 25.76 -4.28 41.06
N ILE A 769 24.43 -4.27 40.88
CA ILE A 769 23.62 -3.04 40.93
C ILE A 769 23.65 -2.41 42.34
N LEU A 770 23.48 -3.21 43.40
CA LEU A 770 23.61 -2.75 44.78
C LEU A 770 25.01 -2.22 45.09
N GLY A 771 26.06 -2.87 44.60
CA GLY A 771 27.45 -2.41 44.73
C GLY A 771 27.70 -1.07 44.03
N LEU A 772 27.17 -0.87 42.83
CA LEU A 772 27.25 0.40 42.10
C LEU A 772 26.46 1.52 42.79
N ALA A 773 25.26 1.24 43.28
CA ALA A 773 24.46 2.19 44.04
C ALA A 773 25.19 2.65 45.31
N ALA A 774 25.75 1.72 46.09
CA ALA A 774 26.55 2.02 47.27
C ALA A 774 27.82 2.85 46.93
N ALA A 775 28.49 2.53 45.83
CA ALA A 775 29.65 3.30 45.35
C ALA A 775 29.26 4.74 44.93
N ILE A 776 28.12 4.94 44.28
CA ILE A 776 27.61 6.27 43.92
C ILE A 776 27.25 7.07 45.16
N VAL A 777 26.56 6.48 46.14
CA VAL A 777 26.23 7.14 47.42
C VAL A 777 27.52 7.51 48.18
N PHE A 778 28.52 6.63 48.22
CA PHE A 778 29.82 6.92 48.82
C PHE A 778 30.56 8.06 48.09
N LEU A 779 30.55 8.09 46.76
CA LEU A 779 31.15 9.17 45.96
C LEU A 779 30.41 10.49 46.14
N MET A 780 29.08 10.48 46.27
CA MET A 780 28.27 11.67 46.57
C MET A 780 28.56 12.18 47.99
N TYR A 781 28.66 11.29 48.99
CA TYR A 781 29.05 11.64 50.35
C TYR A 781 30.47 12.23 50.40
N TYR A 782 31.45 11.59 49.76
CA TYR A 782 32.84 12.07 49.67
C TYR A 782 32.94 13.43 48.97
N ARG A 783 32.15 13.65 47.91
CA ARG A 783 32.07 14.93 47.19
C ARG A 783 31.40 16.02 48.03
N ALA A 784 30.34 15.69 48.77
CA ALA A 784 29.67 16.61 49.69
C ALA A 784 30.61 17.02 50.85
N GLN A 785 31.37 16.06 51.41
CA GLN A 785 32.33 16.32 52.48
C GLN A 785 33.49 17.22 52.00
N ARG A 786 34.00 17.03 50.78
CA ARG A 786 34.94 17.99 50.15
C ARG A 786 34.33 19.38 49.92
N GLN A 787 33.05 19.47 49.54
CA GLN A 787 32.36 20.76 49.36
C GLN A 787 32.04 21.48 50.68
N GLN A 788 31.89 20.75 51.80
CA GLN A 788 31.81 21.38 53.13
C GLN A 788 33.17 21.91 53.58
N ALA A 789 34.25 21.15 53.40
CA ALA A 789 35.62 21.62 53.71
C ALA A 789 36.00 22.89 52.92
N HIS A 790 35.66 22.96 51.62
CA HIS A 790 35.87 24.18 50.84
C HIS A 790 34.99 25.36 51.28
N ARG A 791 33.74 25.12 51.72
CA ARG A 791 32.88 26.19 52.27
C ARG A 791 33.41 26.73 53.60
N GLN A 792 33.87 25.87 54.52
CA GLN A 792 34.50 26.29 55.76
C GLN A 792 35.76 27.12 55.51
N ALA A 793 36.63 26.68 54.59
CA ALA A 793 37.83 27.45 54.22
C ALA A 793 37.50 28.82 53.57
N GLN A 794 36.38 28.94 52.85
CA GLN A 794 35.89 30.21 52.30
C GLN A 794 35.24 31.11 53.37
N GLU A 795 34.50 30.53 54.31
CA GLU A 795 33.90 31.26 55.44
C GLU A 795 34.95 31.79 56.43
N ASP A 796 36.01 31.03 56.70
CA ASP A 796 37.12 31.49 57.53
C ASP A 796 37.95 32.59 56.84
N ALA A 797 38.17 32.49 55.53
CA ALA A 797 38.79 33.56 54.75
C ALA A 797 37.91 34.83 54.70
N ALA A 798 36.60 34.68 54.55
CA ALA A 798 35.64 35.79 54.58
C ALA A 798 35.56 36.46 55.97
N ARG A 799 35.63 35.68 57.05
CA ARG A 799 35.69 36.21 58.43
C ARG A 799 36.95 37.01 58.71
N GLN A 800 38.10 36.58 58.20
CA GLN A 800 39.35 37.35 58.30
C GLN A 800 39.27 38.67 57.51
N GLN A 801 38.63 38.68 56.34
CA GLN A 801 38.40 39.92 55.58
C GLN A 801 37.37 40.85 56.25
N GLN A 802 36.29 40.31 56.83
CA GLN A 802 35.31 41.13 57.56
C GLN A 802 35.89 41.76 58.84
N GLN A 803 36.78 41.07 59.56
CA GLN A 803 37.50 41.67 60.70
C GLN A 803 38.46 42.81 60.29
N GLN A 804 38.96 42.82 59.05
CA GLN A 804 39.75 43.95 58.53
C GLN A 804 38.89 45.14 58.07
N GLN A 805 37.65 44.90 57.63
CA GLN A 805 36.74 45.99 57.19
C GLN A 805 35.88 46.60 58.32
N GLN A 806 35.61 45.87 59.40
CA GLN A 806 34.83 46.40 60.53
C GLN A 806 35.56 47.43 61.41
N ASN A 807 36.83 47.74 61.10
CA ASN A 807 37.60 48.78 61.78
C ASN A 807 37.57 50.16 61.06
N ALA A 808 36.78 50.30 59.98
CA ALA A 808 36.65 51.56 59.24
C ALA A 808 35.22 51.75 58.66
N GLY A 809 34.40 52.56 59.33
CA GLY A 809 33.13 53.08 58.79
C GLY A 809 31.88 52.67 59.56
N ALA A 810 31.58 53.39 60.64
CA ALA A 810 30.27 53.36 61.31
C ALA A 810 29.41 54.57 60.90
N ALA A 811 28.09 54.50 61.18
CA ALA A 811 27.02 55.50 60.96
C ALA A 811 26.28 55.43 59.59
N VAL A 812 24.94 55.56 59.49
CA VAL A 812 23.87 55.71 60.52
C VAL A 812 22.46 55.36 59.94
N ALA A 813 21.52 54.91 60.81
CA ALA A 813 20.03 54.84 60.70
C ALA A 813 19.34 54.21 59.45
N MET A 814 18.30 53.35 59.51
CA MET A 814 17.03 53.20 60.30
C MET A 814 15.75 53.82 59.64
N PRO A 815 14.53 53.23 59.85
CA PRO A 815 13.51 52.99 58.80
C PRO A 815 12.09 53.50 59.23
N PRO A 816 10.90 52.84 59.04
CA PRO A 816 10.29 51.93 58.03
C PRO A 816 8.83 52.33 57.58
N THR A 817 8.04 51.40 56.98
CA THR A 817 6.53 51.28 56.93
C THR A 817 5.73 52.24 55.99
N ASN A 818 4.49 51.97 55.49
CA ASN A 818 3.50 50.89 55.73
C ASN A 818 2.41 50.69 54.60
N GLN A 819 1.77 49.49 54.59
CA GLN A 819 0.32 49.15 54.37
C GLN A 819 -0.57 49.44 53.10
N ASN A 820 -1.25 48.34 52.68
CA ASN A 820 -2.70 48.09 52.41
C ASN A 820 -3.55 48.61 51.21
N GLN A 821 -4.04 47.62 50.44
CA GLN A 821 -5.45 47.22 50.13
C GLN A 821 -6.48 48.09 49.35
N ASN A 822 -7.10 47.42 48.36
CA ASN A 822 -8.48 47.56 47.82
C ASN A 822 -8.84 48.90 47.10
N ASN A 823 -9.88 49.02 46.24
CA ASN A 823 -11.00 48.14 45.88
C ASN A 823 -11.55 48.40 44.44
N GLN A 824 -12.13 47.37 43.81
CA GLN A 824 -13.30 47.30 42.89
C GLN A 824 -13.69 48.37 41.80
N ASN A 825 -14.20 47.79 40.68
CA ASN A 825 -15.37 48.18 39.83
C ASN A 825 -15.22 48.94 38.48
N ASN A 826 -15.30 48.14 37.39
CA ASN A 826 -16.45 48.04 36.46
C ASN A 826 -16.87 49.24 35.57
N GLN A 827 -16.78 49.10 34.22
CA GLN A 827 -17.85 49.44 33.25
C GLN A 827 -17.57 48.91 31.82
N ASN A 828 -18.50 49.15 30.87
CA ASN A 828 -18.95 48.19 29.86
C ASN A 828 -18.98 48.76 28.40
N GLN A 829 -19.32 47.89 27.41
CA GLN A 829 -19.60 48.18 25.98
C GLN A 829 -18.37 48.49 25.08
N ASN A 830 -18.32 48.10 23.79
CA ASN A 830 -19.39 48.10 22.79
C ASN A 830 -19.23 47.04 21.66
N GLN A 831 -20.28 46.80 20.87
CA GLN A 831 -20.30 45.91 19.69
C GLN A 831 -20.06 46.67 18.37
N GLN A 832 -19.57 45.98 17.33
CA GLN A 832 -20.19 46.01 15.99
C GLN A 832 -19.62 44.93 15.04
N ALA A 833 -20.45 44.47 14.11
CA ALA A 833 -20.14 43.47 13.09
C ALA A 833 -20.24 44.08 11.68
N GLN A 834 -19.63 43.43 10.67
CA GLN A 834 -19.96 43.65 9.26
C GLN A 834 -19.69 42.40 8.40
N GLN A 835 -20.46 42.29 7.32
CA GLN A 835 -20.68 41.05 6.54
C GLN A 835 -19.90 41.04 5.22
N ALA A 836 -19.72 39.84 4.66
CA ALA A 836 -19.16 39.60 3.32
C ALA A 836 -20.26 39.48 2.24
N PRO A 837 -19.95 39.74 0.95
CA PRO A 837 -20.82 39.44 -0.20
C PRO A 837 -20.54 38.04 -0.82
N PRO A 838 -21.42 37.51 -1.69
CA PRO A 838 -21.50 36.05 -1.93
C PRO A 838 -21.22 35.57 -3.37
N GLY A 839 -20.99 34.24 -3.49
CA GLY A 839 -21.07 33.45 -4.73
C GLY A 839 -19.74 32.79 -5.15
N GLY A 840 -19.65 31.48 -5.43
CA GLY A 840 -20.63 30.41 -5.24
C GLY A 840 -20.19 29.09 -5.90
N ALA A 841 -20.24 27.97 -5.18
CA ALA A 841 -20.22 26.59 -5.67
C ALA A 841 -20.70 25.65 -4.55
N GLY A 842 -21.48 24.61 -4.88
CA GLY A 842 -22.16 23.77 -3.88
C GLY A 842 -21.21 23.05 -2.93
N GLY A 843 -21.52 23.08 -1.62
CA GLY A 843 -20.71 22.46 -0.57
C GLY A 843 -20.68 20.93 -0.65
N PHE A 844 -19.49 20.36 -0.49
CA PHE A 844 -19.24 18.90 -0.49
C PHE A 844 -19.35 18.26 0.90
N PHE A 845 -19.26 19.06 1.97
CA PHE A 845 -19.40 18.60 3.35
C PHE A 845 -20.85 18.75 3.82
N PRO A 846 -21.42 17.78 4.53
CA PRO A 846 -22.76 17.90 5.12
C PRO A 846 -22.80 19.00 6.18
N GLU A 847 -23.94 19.70 6.29
CA GLU A 847 -24.18 20.75 7.27
C GLU A 847 -24.37 20.17 8.70
N GLY A 848 -23.29 19.69 9.28
CA GLY A 848 -23.21 19.22 10.66
C GLY A 848 -23.72 17.78 10.90
N PRO A 849 -23.58 17.28 12.14
CA PRO A 849 -23.84 15.88 12.50
C PRO A 849 -25.32 15.46 12.50
N GLY A 850 -26.25 16.37 12.19
CA GLY A 850 -27.69 16.09 12.04
C GLY A 850 -28.17 15.95 10.60
N ALA A 851 -27.32 16.16 9.60
CA ALA A 851 -27.71 16.09 8.18
C ALA A 851 -27.83 14.63 7.68
N PRO A 852 -28.80 14.29 6.81
CA PRO A 852 -29.01 12.92 6.33
C PRO A 852 -27.83 12.35 5.51
N ASP A 853 -26.93 13.22 5.00
CA ASP A 853 -25.70 12.82 4.32
C ASP A 853 -24.52 12.55 5.28
N PHE A 854 -24.60 12.93 6.56
CA PHE A 854 -23.54 12.67 7.55
C PHE A 854 -23.34 11.16 7.78
N ALA A 855 -24.45 10.40 7.84
CA ALA A 855 -24.44 8.94 7.96
C ALA A 855 -23.77 8.21 6.77
N ARG A 856 -23.50 8.90 5.64
CA ARG A 856 -22.79 8.33 4.49
C ARG A 856 -21.26 8.36 4.62
N TRP A 857 -20.72 9.14 5.55
CA TRP A 857 -19.34 9.02 6.01
C TRP A 857 -19.19 7.93 7.08
N ALA A 858 -20.24 7.71 7.88
CA ALA A 858 -20.29 6.74 8.97
C ALA A 858 -20.68 5.31 8.55
N ALA A 859 -20.80 5.02 7.25
CA ALA A 859 -21.13 3.70 6.75
C ALA A 859 -19.83 2.93 6.44
N PRO A 860 -19.38 1.98 7.31
CA PRO A 860 -18.28 1.11 6.94
C PRO A 860 -18.68 0.31 5.70
N GLY A 861 -17.80 0.26 4.70
CA GLY A 861 -17.91 -0.72 3.63
C GLY A 861 -17.92 -2.10 4.29
N GLY A 862 -19.01 -2.86 4.08
CA GLY A 862 -19.25 -4.13 4.75
C GLY A 862 -18.05 -5.06 4.62
N VAL A 863 -17.50 -5.46 5.77
CA VAL A 863 -16.30 -6.28 5.89
C VAL A 863 -16.47 -7.62 5.16
N GLY A 864 -15.53 -7.91 4.27
CA GLY A 864 -15.04 -9.28 4.07
C GLY A 864 -13.71 -9.38 4.80
N HIS A 865 -13.65 -10.24 5.81
CA HIS A 865 -12.41 -10.63 6.48
C HIS A 865 -11.59 -11.54 5.56
#